data_AF-A0A507DV37-F1
#
_entry.id   AF-A0A507DV37-F1
#
_cell.length_a   1.000
_cell.length_b   1.000
_cell.length_c   1.000
_cell.angle_alpha   90.00
_cell.angle_beta   90.00
_cell.angle_gamma   90.00
#
_symmetry.space_group_name_H-M   'P 1'
#
loop_
_entity.id
_entity.type
_entity.pdbx_description
1 polymer ?
#
loop_
_entity_poly.entity_id
_entity_poly.type
_entity_poly.pdbx_seq_one_letter_code
_entity_poly.pdbx_strand_id
1 'polypeptide(L)'
;MPISLHSHSGQYCKHAKGTLRQVVEAALSKHFSTYGLSEHMPRTRPQDLYPEETQLAMQPSDTDSQFRAFLVESRQLQTEFKGRIELLVGMETELIHKDSLDHAAALVRELNLDYLVGSVHHVHQIPIDFDETMYAQAEAKAFELASETGRSNGISATECLFRDYFDAQHELLVRLKPAVVGHFDLVCMFRPNHDLSEETWDRIRRNVGVIAEYGGIVEINSRAWKKGLPGAYPQKSILEVMQSKGVRFCLSDDSHGPDDVGMHYSKLHAYLLQVGVNEIHFPQSDQSGAMRVASIPNWVHEQQALRSGIKPSKEEIEATQFYQRQTALLVKQAVQPAPDQCKHFQRRQARFCTKKRTAGDDMCGLHRPSSLSSASASAAGVPRSAPEAPNAISSTGRKTNIQKRMKRMLNPFKITETPTEKLPDWPTLYADTSLPLMLDIGCAKGRYIGALRQSHRESHYQSWKSSRWNFCGVEIFAPIVEAANQQIEQMSDIHYVHANINRDFERLNLPNLQRVSFLFPDPWSCGANASKKNEKKRVMSPSFALRIAKKLEPGVGDVYIASDWLDLALDIRNCLVGTGLFDVPRIENFEGVCGWSKVDQQFDVDLTEDAFKWRCACAETPCKNREEEKSHISRYPFIPTLRASQISKDQHGKQHQVSQVLGDELIDVQTEYAKPEVDASNLVLDDSALWLEGIPFDGVQTERDLFKNCDA
;
A
#
# COMPACT_ATOMS: atom_id res chain seq x y z
N MET A 1 4.00 4.80 -20.31
CA MET A 1 5.36 4.87 -20.87
C MET A 1 6.24 5.58 -19.85
N PRO A 2 7.37 5.01 -19.42
CA PRO A 2 8.26 5.63 -18.43
C PRO A 2 9.06 6.79 -19.05
N ILE A 3 9.54 7.68 -18.18
CA ILE A 3 10.53 8.72 -18.50
C ILE A 3 11.74 8.54 -17.57
N SER A 4 12.94 8.94 -18.00
CA SER A 4 14.11 9.12 -17.13
C SER A 4 14.84 10.39 -17.55
N LEU A 5 15.28 11.23 -16.61
CA LEU A 5 15.96 12.49 -16.91
C LEU A 5 17.42 12.53 -16.43
N HIS A 6 18.02 11.38 -16.19
CA HIS A 6 19.40 11.31 -15.70
C HIS A 6 20.05 10.02 -16.16
N SER A 7 21.07 10.11 -17.01
CA SER A 7 21.84 8.95 -17.46
C SER A 7 23.23 9.32 -17.97
N HIS A 8 24.10 8.31 -17.93
CA HIS A 8 25.53 8.31 -18.25
C HIS A 8 25.89 7.10 -19.11
N SER A 9 27.01 7.19 -19.83
CA SER A 9 27.50 6.17 -20.75
C SER A 9 29.00 5.95 -20.60
N GLY A 10 29.44 4.69 -20.72
CA GLY A 10 30.86 4.34 -20.56
C GLY A 10 31.80 4.95 -21.60
N GLN A 11 31.25 5.46 -22.70
CA GLN A 11 32.01 6.17 -23.72
C GLN A 11 32.50 7.55 -23.24
N TYR A 12 31.75 8.19 -22.33
CA TYR A 12 32.00 9.56 -21.88
C TYR A 12 32.13 9.73 -20.37
N CYS A 13 31.83 8.68 -19.59
CA CYS A 13 32.02 8.60 -18.14
C CYS A 13 32.82 7.34 -17.78
N LYS A 14 33.90 7.49 -17.00
CA LYS A 14 34.87 6.41 -16.74
C LYS A 14 34.39 5.33 -15.75
N HIS A 15 33.38 5.63 -14.94
CA HIS A 15 32.69 4.66 -14.07
C HIS A 15 31.40 4.11 -14.69
N ALA A 16 31.07 4.49 -15.92
CA ALA A 16 29.94 3.94 -16.67
C ALA A 16 30.36 2.83 -17.65
N LYS A 17 29.38 2.20 -18.29
CA LYS A 17 29.58 1.08 -19.24
C LYS A 17 28.79 1.28 -20.52
N GLY A 18 29.26 0.67 -21.61
CA GLY A 18 28.60 0.69 -22.91
C GLY A 18 28.70 2.05 -23.62
N THR A 19 28.25 2.10 -24.88
CA THR A 19 28.21 3.33 -25.67
C THR A 19 26.93 4.13 -25.39
N LEU A 20 26.94 5.43 -25.71
CA LEU A 20 25.75 6.27 -25.58
C LEU A 20 24.58 5.73 -26.41
N ARG A 21 24.86 5.29 -27.65
CA ARG A 21 23.89 4.58 -28.50
C ARG A 21 23.26 3.37 -27.81
N GLN A 22 24.06 2.51 -27.16
CA GLN A 22 23.53 1.33 -26.47
C GLN A 22 22.59 1.71 -25.33
N VAL A 23 22.87 2.80 -24.61
CA VAL A 23 21.96 3.35 -23.58
C VAL A 23 20.63 3.80 -24.21
N VAL A 24 20.69 4.55 -25.31
CA VAL A 24 19.48 5.00 -26.05
C VAL A 24 18.66 3.83 -26.59
N GLU A 25 19.32 2.83 -27.19
CA GLU A 25 18.66 1.61 -27.69
C GLU A 25 18.00 0.81 -26.56
N ALA A 26 18.67 0.72 -25.40
CA ALA A 26 18.09 0.08 -24.22
C ALA A 26 16.87 0.85 -23.71
N ALA A 27 16.90 2.18 -23.67
CA ALA A 27 15.75 3.02 -23.31
C ALA A 27 14.57 2.83 -24.27
N LEU A 28 14.85 2.85 -25.59
CA LEU A 28 13.84 2.59 -26.61
C LEU A 28 13.21 1.19 -26.46
N SER A 29 14.03 0.16 -26.22
CA SER A 29 13.56 -1.22 -26.03
C SER A 29 12.66 -1.38 -24.80
N LYS A 30 12.86 -0.55 -23.78
CA LYS A 30 12.07 -0.48 -22.55
C LYS A 30 10.90 0.50 -22.67
N HIS A 31 10.61 0.98 -23.88
CA HIS A 31 9.49 1.85 -24.23
C HIS A 31 9.47 3.18 -23.46
N PHE A 32 10.65 3.72 -23.13
CA PHE A 32 10.73 5.08 -22.62
C PHE A 32 10.23 6.06 -23.68
N SER A 33 9.36 6.99 -23.27
CA SER A 33 8.88 8.05 -24.17
C SER A 33 9.84 9.23 -24.21
N THR A 34 10.51 9.50 -23.09
CA THR A 34 11.48 10.58 -22.93
C THR A 34 12.67 10.07 -22.13
N TYR A 35 13.88 10.36 -22.61
CA TYR A 35 15.13 9.96 -21.96
C TYR A 35 16.16 11.09 -21.97
N GLY A 36 16.68 11.42 -20.78
CA GLY A 36 17.68 12.45 -20.58
C GLY A 36 19.09 11.89 -20.65
N LEU A 37 19.91 12.49 -21.51
CA LEU A 37 21.34 12.23 -21.64
C LEU A 37 22.08 13.35 -20.90
N SER A 38 22.81 13.05 -19.83
CA SER A 38 23.27 14.07 -18.88
C SER A 38 24.64 13.76 -18.30
N GLU A 39 25.66 13.59 -19.16
CA GLU A 39 27.02 13.32 -18.71
C GLU A 39 27.54 14.41 -17.73
N HIS A 40 28.46 14.01 -16.86
CA HIS A 40 29.13 14.92 -15.92
C HIS A 40 29.87 16.05 -16.65
N MET A 41 29.75 17.28 -16.13
CA MET A 41 30.45 18.44 -16.66
C MET A 41 31.99 18.30 -16.65
N PRO A 42 32.71 18.93 -17.59
CA PRO A 42 34.18 18.96 -17.60
C PRO A 42 34.81 19.50 -16.31
N ARG A 43 36.01 19.00 -15.99
CA ARG A 43 36.79 19.41 -14.82
C ARG A 43 37.71 20.55 -15.23
N THR A 44 38.07 21.43 -14.28
CA THR A 44 38.93 22.59 -14.58
C THR A 44 40.36 22.43 -14.06
N ARG A 45 40.58 21.55 -13.06
CA ARG A 45 41.89 21.37 -12.42
C ARG A 45 42.27 19.88 -12.36
N PRO A 46 43.56 19.53 -12.45
CA PRO A 46 43.98 18.13 -12.38
C PRO A 46 43.58 17.41 -11.08
N GLN A 47 43.56 18.12 -9.94
CA GLN A 47 43.15 17.54 -8.66
C GLN A 47 41.65 17.26 -8.53
N ASP A 48 40.83 17.76 -9.46
CA ASP A 48 39.37 17.55 -9.47
C ASP A 48 38.98 16.29 -10.27
N LEU A 49 39.95 15.59 -10.86
CA LEU A 49 39.74 14.34 -11.56
C LEU A 49 39.44 13.22 -10.57
N TYR A 50 38.45 12.38 -10.88
CA TYR A 50 38.16 11.19 -10.10
C TYR A 50 39.36 10.22 -10.13
N PRO A 51 39.49 9.33 -9.13
CA PRO A 51 40.62 8.40 -9.04
C PRO A 51 40.85 7.57 -10.31
N GLU A 52 39.77 7.11 -10.94
CA GLU A 52 39.80 6.36 -12.20
C GLU A 52 40.26 7.20 -13.41
N GLU A 53 39.92 8.48 -13.47
CA GLU A 53 40.38 9.40 -14.53
C GLU A 53 41.88 9.67 -14.36
N THR A 54 42.31 9.88 -13.11
CA THR A 54 43.71 10.04 -12.74
C THR A 54 44.53 8.78 -13.07
N GLN A 55 43.99 7.59 -12.80
CA GLN A 55 44.63 6.30 -13.14
C GLN A 55 44.82 6.12 -14.65
N LEU A 56 43.96 6.73 -15.46
CA LEU A 56 44.07 6.77 -16.92
C LEU A 56 44.98 7.90 -17.43
N ALA A 57 45.66 8.62 -16.52
CA ALA A 57 46.51 9.77 -16.82
C ALA A 57 45.80 10.90 -17.59
N MET A 58 44.48 11.01 -17.42
CA MET A 58 43.69 12.06 -18.06
C MET A 58 44.09 13.44 -17.53
N GLN A 59 43.84 14.45 -18.36
CA GLN A 59 43.92 15.87 -18.02
C GLN A 59 42.52 16.50 -18.08
N PRO A 60 42.30 17.66 -17.41
CA PRO A 60 41.06 18.42 -17.54
C PRO A 60 40.60 18.63 -18.99
N SER A 61 41.54 18.88 -19.92
CA SER A 61 41.27 19.02 -21.36
C SER A 61 40.69 17.75 -22.02
N ASP A 62 41.01 16.57 -21.48
CA ASP A 62 40.46 15.30 -21.98
C ASP A 62 39.00 15.14 -21.55
N THR A 63 38.63 15.67 -20.37
CA THR A 63 37.23 15.70 -19.91
C THR A 63 36.39 16.68 -20.73
N ASP A 64 36.94 17.86 -21.08
CA ASP A 64 36.28 18.80 -22.00
C ASP A 64 36.10 18.20 -23.39
N SER A 65 37.15 17.59 -23.95
CA SER A 65 37.09 16.93 -25.25
C SER A 65 36.07 15.80 -25.29
N GLN A 66 35.99 14.98 -24.23
CA GLN A 66 34.98 13.92 -24.10
C GLN A 66 33.56 14.49 -24.03
N PHE A 67 33.34 15.52 -23.20
CA PHE A 67 32.03 16.13 -23.08
C PHE A 67 31.56 16.78 -24.39
N ARG A 68 32.45 17.46 -25.12
CA ARG A 68 32.12 18.01 -26.45
C ARG A 68 31.81 16.91 -27.47
N ALA A 69 32.52 15.79 -27.44
CA ALA A 69 32.21 14.64 -28.28
C ALA A 69 30.85 14.01 -27.90
N PHE A 70 30.51 13.95 -26.61
CA PHE A 70 29.20 13.53 -26.12
C PHE A 70 28.07 14.39 -26.70
N LEU A 71 28.24 15.72 -26.73
CA LEU A 71 27.22 16.62 -27.28
C LEU A 71 27.00 16.39 -28.77
N VAL A 72 28.07 16.20 -29.54
CA VAL A 72 27.97 15.90 -30.97
C VAL A 72 27.21 14.60 -31.20
N GLU A 73 27.57 13.52 -30.49
CA GLU A 73 26.89 12.22 -30.65
C GLU A 73 25.43 12.29 -30.17
N SER A 74 25.16 12.94 -29.03
CA SER A 74 23.81 13.12 -28.49
C SER A 74 22.88 13.80 -29.47
N ARG A 75 23.35 14.87 -30.15
CA ARG A 75 22.54 15.60 -31.15
C ARG A 75 22.32 14.78 -32.43
N GLN A 76 23.29 13.95 -32.82
CA GLN A 76 23.11 12.99 -33.92
C GLN A 76 22.06 11.93 -33.55
N LEU A 77 22.14 11.33 -32.35
CA LEU A 77 21.17 10.36 -31.86
C LEU A 77 19.77 10.98 -31.71
N GLN A 78 19.66 12.21 -31.22
CA GLN A 78 18.39 12.94 -31.14
C GLN A 78 17.72 13.08 -32.52
N THR A 79 18.50 13.33 -33.56
CA THR A 79 18.00 13.39 -34.95
C THR A 79 17.60 12.02 -35.47
N GLU A 80 18.43 11.01 -35.25
CA GLU A 80 18.20 9.64 -35.74
C GLU A 80 17.01 8.96 -35.07
N PHE A 81 16.82 9.16 -33.77
CA PHE A 81 15.75 8.53 -32.98
C PHE A 81 14.47 9.35 -32.92
N LYS A 82 14.42 10.48 -33.62
CA LYS A 82 13.24 11.34 -33.71
C LYS A 82 11.99 10.56 -34.10
N GLY A 83 10.90 10.79 -33.36
CA GLY A 83 9.62 10.11 -33.54
C GLY A 83 9.54 8.69 -32.95
N ARG A 84 10.65 8.15 -32.41
CA ARG A 84 10.68 6.86 -31.70
C ARG A 84 10.83 7.03 -30.18
N ILE A 85 11.69 7.96 -29.76
CA ILE A 85 11.91 8.35 -28.37
C ILE A 85 12.33 9.81 -28.34
N GLU A 86 11.82 10.59 -27.38
CA GLU A 86 12.26 11.96 -27.16
C GLU A 86 13.56 11.95 -26.35
N LEU A 87 14.65 12.48 -26.91
CA LEU A 87 15.93 12.58 -26.23
C LEU A 87 16.17 14.03 -25.81
N LEU A 88 16.52 14.24 -24.54
CA LEU A 88 16.91 15.54 -24.01
C LEU A 88 18.41 15.51 -23.73
N VAL A 89 19.15 16.50 -24.25
CA VAL A 89 20.60 16.58 -24.09
C VAL A 89 20.94 17.63 -23.04
N GLY A 90 21.50 17.20 -21.93
CA GLY A 90 21.84 18.04 -20.79
C GLY A 90 23.23 17.76 -20.24
N MET A 91 23.43 18.22 -19.01
CA MET A 91 24.68 18.08 -18.27
C MET A 91 24.36 17.88 -16.79
N GLU A 92 25.08 16.98 -16.13
CA GLU A 92 25.09 16.91 -14.67
C GLU A 92 26.20 17.81 -14.12
N THR A 93 25.86 18.64 -13.13
CA THR A 93 26.80 19.60 -12.55
C THR A 93 27.72 18.97 -11.50
N GLU A 94 28.91 19.54 -11.35
CA GLU A 94 29.88 19.25 -10.29
C GLU A 94 30.15 20.51 -9.48
N LEU A 95 29.83 20.50 -8.18
CA LEU A 95 30.24 21.56 -7.24
C LEU A 95 31.42 21.08 -6.41
N ILE A 96 32.64 21.37 -6.87
CA ILE A 96 33.88 20.92 -6.23
C ILE A 96 34.53 22.05 -5.43
N HIS A 97 34.58 23.25 -6.02
CA HIS A 97 35.11 24.48 -5.44
C HIS A 97 34.27 25.69 -5.87
N LYS A 98 34.58 26.86 -5.31
CA LYS A 98 33.80 28.11 -5.51
C LYS A 98 33.59 28.46 -6.99
N ASP A 99 34.63 28.31 -7.80
CA ASP A 99 34.57 28.65 -9.23
C ASP A 99 33.91 27.56 -10.10
N SER A 100 33.56 26.39 -9.54
CA SER A 100 32.90 25.31 -10.30
C SER A 100 31.55 25.75 -10.86
N LEU A 101 30.78 26.55 -10.08
CA LEU A 101 29.49 27.07 -10.54
C LEU A 101 29.64 28.13 -11.64
N ASP A 102 30.70 28.94 -11.61
CA ASP A 102 30.98 29.90 -12.67
C ASP A 102 31.38 29.18 -13.97
N HIS A 103 32.13 28.08 -13.88
CA HIS A 103 32.41 27.21 -15.02
C HIS A 103 31.13 26.57 -15.58
N ALA A 104 30.28 25.99 -14.72
CA ALA A 104 28.99 25.44 -15.13
C ALA A 104 28.11 26.49 -15.83
N ALA A 105 28.03 27.70 -15.27
CA ALA A 105 27.28 28.81 -15.88
C ALA A 105 27.88 29.31 -17.20
N ALA A 106 29.20 29.18 -17.39
CA ALA A 106 29.84 29.47 -18.67
C ALA A 106 29.48 28.40 -19.72
N LEU A 107 29.56 27.12 -19.35
CA LEU A 107 29.18 26.00 -20.22
C LEU A 107 27.72 26.10 -20.65
N VAL A 108 26.79 26.43 -19.75
CA VAL A 108 25.36 26.63 -20.07
C VAL A 108 25.15 27.75 -21.10
N ARG A 109 25.95 28.81 -21.06
CA ARG A 109 25.84 29.92 -22.01
C ARG A 109 26.49 29.62 -23.35
N GLU A 110 27.57 28.84 -23.34
CA GLU A 110 28.32 28.45 -24.54
C GLU A 110 27.61 27.33 -25.31
N LEU A 111 27.04 26.38 -24.58
CA LEU A 111 26.51 25.14 -25.11
C LEU A 111 24.99 25.22 -25.15
N ASN A 112 24.43 24.89 -26.31
CA ASN A 112 22.99 24.79 -26.48
C ASN A 112 22.48 23.50 -25.82
N LEU A 113 22.37 23.48 -24.49
CA LEU A 113 21.84 22.36 -23.69
C LEU A 113 20.32 22.49 -23.52
N ASP A 114 19.61 21.36 -23.48
CA ASP A 114 18.16 21.33 -23.28
C ASP A 114 17.80 21.51 -21.80
N TYR A 115 18.64 21.03 -20.88
CA TYR A 115 18.43 21.11 -19.43
C TYR A 115 19.72 20.85 -18.64
N LEU A 116 19.66 21.16 -17.33
CA LEU A 116 20.69 20.82 -16.35
C LEU A 116 20.13 19.89 -15.28
N VAL A 117 20.96 18.92 -14.87
CA VAL A 117 20.80 18.16 -13.64
C VAL A 117 21.75 18.76 -12.59
N GLY A 118 21.17 19.42 -11.58
CA GLY A 118 21.90 20.06 -10.51
C GLY A 118 22.22 19.10 -9.38
N SER A 119 23.48 18.68 -9.31
CA SER A 119 24.00 17.67 -8.38
C SER A 119 25.19 18.17 -7.58
N VAL A 120 25.37 17.61 -6.37
CA VAL A 120 26.52 17.86 -5.49
C VAL A 120 27.17 16.51 -5.16
N HIS A 121 28.38 16.27 -5.68
CA HIS A 121 29.16 15.05 -5.43
C HIS A 121 30.38 15.27 -4.53
N HIS A 122 30.66 16.53 -4.18
CA HIS A 122 31.80 16.88 -3.35
C HIS A 122 31.38 17.80 -2.22
N VAL A 123 32.04 17.63 -1.07
CA VAL A 123 32.01 18.61 0.03
C VAL A 123 33.45 18.86 0.44
N HIS A 124 33.82 20.14 0.58
CA HIS A 124 35.21 20.55 0.85
C HIS A 124 36.24 19.98 -0.13
N GLN A 125 35.87 19.87 -1.42
CA GLN A 125 36.68 19.27 -2.50
C GLN A 125 36.93 17.75 -2.33
N ILE A 126 36.19 17.06 -1.46
CA ILE A 126 36.30 15.62 -1.23
C ILE A 126 35.04 14.92 -1.78
N PRO A 127 35.17 13.88 -2.62
CA PRO A 127 34.02 13.10 -3.10
C PRO A 127 33.22 12.47 -1.95
N ILE A 128 31.89 12.53 -2.03
CA ILE A 128 30.97 12.00 -1.01
C ILE A 128 30.16 10.79 -1.49
N ASP A 129 30.41 10.29 -2.69
CA ASP A 129 29.65 9.21 -3.32
C ASP A 129 30.53 8.15 -4.02
N PHE A 130 31.85 8.31 -3.93
CA PHE A 130 32.84 7.40 -4.52
C PHE A 130 33.05 6.15 -3.66
N ASP A 131 33.56 6.31 -2.43
CA ASP A 131 33.77 5.23 -1.47
C ASP A 131 33.69 5.69 0.00
N GLU A 132 33.62 4.71 0.92
CA GLU A 132 33.53 4.94 2.36
C GLU A 132 34.77 5.68 2.94
N THR A 133 35.94 5.52 2.31
CA THR A 133 37.19 6.14 2.79
C THR A 133 37.17 7.64 2.53
N MET A 134 36.82 8.06 1.31
CA MET A 134 36.68 9.46 0.95
C MET A 134 35.52 10.10 1.70
N TYR A 135 34.42 9.37 1.87
CA TYR A 135 33.30 9.83 2.68
C TYR A 135 33.71 10.16 4.13
N ALA A 136 34.45 9.26 4.79
CA ALA A 136 34.97 9.50 6.13
C ALA A 136 35.98 10.67 6.19
N GLN A 137 36.74 10.91 5.11
CA GLN A 137 37.59 12.10 4.99
C GLN A 137 36.77 13.39 4.91
N ALA A 138 35.66 13.38 4.16
CA ALA A 138 34.74 14.51 4.08
C ALA A 138 34.09 14.79 5.45
N GLU A 139 33.67 13.75 6.18
CA GLU A 139 33.18 13.88 7.57
C GLU A 139 34.24 14.52 8.48
N ALA A 140 35.47 14.01 8.46
CA ALA A 140 36.56 14.54 9.27
C ALA A 140 36.86 16.00 8.93
N LYS A 141 36.87 16.37 7.64
CA LYS A 141 37.14 17.74 7.20
C LYS A 141 36.03 18.70 7.59
N ALA A 142 34.77 18.31 7.44
CA ALA A 142 33.63 19.12 7.89
C ALA A 142 33.68 19.36 9.41
N PHE A 143 34.02 18.33 10.18
CA PHE A 143 34.15 18.44 11.64
C PHE A 143 35.31 19.35 12.08
N GLU A 144 36.47 19.25 11.40
CA GLU A 144 37.63 20.13 11.62
C GLU A 144 37.24 21.60 11.45
N LEU A 145 36.64 21.96 10.31
CA LEU A 145 36.22 23.34 9.99
C LEU A 145 35.10 23.84 10.91
N ALA A 146 34.17 22.97 11.29
CA ALA A 146 33.14 23.30 12.27
C ALA A 146 33.77 23.58 13.65
N SER A 147 34.81 22.84 14.04
CA SER A 147 35.51 23.02 15.32
C SER A 147 36.28 24.34 15.38
N GLU A 148 36.94 24.74 14.30
CA GLU A 148 37.62 26.04 14.20
C GLU A 148 36.67 27.23 14.39
N THR A 149 35.40 27.04 14.02
CA THR A 149 34.36 28.08 14.10
C THR A 149 33.42 27.92 15.31
N GLY A 150 33.69 26.96 16.20
CA GLY A 150 32.85 26.66 17.37
C GLY A 150 31.49 26.03 17.04
N ARG A 151 31.25 25.66 15.78
CA ARG A 151 30.01 25.07 15.26
C ARG A 151 29.92 23.55 15.47
N SER A 152 30.97 22.88 15.95
CA SER A 152 30.98 21.43 16.20
C SER A 152 30.53 21.03 17.62
N ASN A 153 30.27 22.00 18.52
CA ASN A 153 29.96 21.71 19.92
C ASN A 153 28.69 20.85 20.07
N GLY A 154 28.87 19.59 20.46
CA GLY A 154 27.78 18.63 20.67
C GLY A 154 27.23 18.01 19.38
N ILE A 155 27.95 18.12 18.27
CA ILE A 155 27.51 17.71 16.93
C ILE A 155 28.47 16.66 16.37
N SER A 156 27.96 15.65 15.66
CA SER A 156 28.80 14.62 15.04
C SER A 156 29.47 15.13 13.76
N ALA A 157 30.55 14.45 13.33
CA ALA A 157 31.20 14.73 12.05
C ALA A 157 30.25 14.54 10.85
N THR A 158 29.41 13.51 10.90
CA THR A 158 28.34 13.26 9.92
C THR A 158 27.37 14.43 9.82
N GLU A 159 26.91 14.94 10.96
CA GLU A 159 25.99 16.07 10.99
C GLU A 159 26.64 17.36 10.47
N CYS A 160 27.93 17.58 10.73
CA CYS A 160 28.68 18.68 10.12
C CYS A 160 28.72 18.56 8.59
N LEU A 161 29.04 17.36 8.07
CA LEU A 161 29.07 17.09 6.63
C LEU A 161 27.71 17.34 5.96
N PHE A 162 26.62 16.91 6.59
CA PHE A 162 25.27 17.08 6.04
C PHE A 162 24.88 18.55 5.96
N ARG A 163 25.20 19.35 6.98
CA ARG A 163 24.96 20.80 6.98
C ARG A 163 25.71 21.48 5.83
N ASP A 164 26.99 21.16 5.70
CA ASP A 164 27.84 21.72 4.65
C ASP A 164 27.38 21.28 3.24
N TYR A 165 26.91 20.04 3.09
CA TYR A 165 26.30 19.54 1.86
C TYR A 165 25.05 20.35 1.47
N PHE A 166 24.11 20.56 2.39
CA PHE A 166 22.90 21.32 2.09
C PHE A 166 23.18 22.83 1.90
N ASP A 167 24.26 23.36 2.48
CA ASP A 167 24.74 24.72 2.18
C ASP A 167 25.34 24.81 0.76
N ALA A 168 26.15 23.83 0.35
CA ALA A 168 26.66 23.74 -1.02
C ALA A 168 25.53 23.58 -2.05
N GLN A 169 24.56 22.71 -1.77
CA GLN A 169 23.38 22.54 -2.61
C GLN A 169 22.58 23.83 -2.73
N HIS A 170 22.41 24.59 -1.65
CA HIS A 170 21.73 25.89 -1.71
C HIS A 170 22.42 26.87 -2.65
N GLU A 171 23.76 26.95 -2.59
CA GLU A 171 24.55 27.81 -3.48
C GLU A 171 24.33 27.42 -4.95
N LEU A 172 24.37 26.12 -5.26
CA LEU A 172 24.07 25.59 -6.59
C LEU A 172 22.66 25.99 -7.05
N LEU A 173 21.65 25.79 -6.20
CA LEU A 173 20.24 26.08 -6.52
C LEU A 173 20.02 27.56 -6.82
N VAL A 174 20.58 28.46 -6.00
CA VAL A 174 20.43 29.91 -6.18
C VAL A 174 21.17 30.40 -7.42
N ARG A 175 22.36 29.84 -7.69
CA ARG A 175 23.23 30.31 -8.78
C ARG A 175 22.81 29.79 -10.14
N LEU A 176 22.49 28.51 -10.24
CA LEU A 176 22.24 27.83 -11.52
C LEU A 176 20.76 27.62 -11.83
N LYS A 177 19.89 27.54 -10.80
CA LYS A 177 18.45 27.24 -10.95
C LYS A 177 18.20 26.06 -11.92
N PRO A 178 18.81 24.89 -11.66
CA PRO A 178 18.77 23.79 -12.60
C PRO A 178 17.32 23.33 -12.83
N ALA A 179 17.01 22.95 -14.06
CA ALA A 179 15.69 22.44 -14.40
C ALA A 179 15.37 21.20 -13.57
N VAL A 180 16.32 20.25 -13.48
CA VAL A 180 16.25 19.04 -12.65
C VAL A 180 17.22 19.18 -11.48
N VAL A 181 16.76 18.95 -10.25
CA VAL A 181 17.62 18.81 -9.07
C VAL A 181 17.91 17.33 -8.89
N GLY A 182 19.19 16.95 -9.00
CA GLY A 182 19.69 15.59 -8.85
C GLY A 182 19.65 15.14 -7.38
N HIS A 183 19.50 13.82 -7.18
CA HIS A 183 19.60 13.04 -5.93
C HIS A 183 19.78 13.88 -4.66
N PHE A 184 18.70 14.57 -4.27
CA PHE A 184 18.72 15.73 -3.37
C PHE A 184 19.42 15.50 -2.01
N ASP A 185 19.42 14.28 -1.51
CA ASP A 185 20.03 13.88 -0.24
C ASP A 185 21.09 12.78 -0.44
N LEU A 186 21.86 12.88 -1.53
CA LEU A 186 22.96 11.96 -1.86
C LEU A 186 23.93 11.77 -0.69
N VAL A 187 24.15 12.82 0.12
CA VAL A 187 25.00 12.76 1.31
C VAL A 187 24.60 11.65 2.28
N CYS A 188 23.34 11.21 2.27
CA CYS A 188 22.87 10.11 3.12
C CYS A 188 23.36 8.72 2.67
N MET A 189 24.03 8.58 1.51
CA MET A 189 24.38 7.29 0.89
C MET A 189 25.06 6.31 1.86
N PHE A 190 26.10 6.76 2.57
CA PHE A 190 26.87 5.92 3.50
C PHE A 190 26.38 6.02 4.96
N ARG A 191 25.44 6.92 5.25
CA ARG A 191 24.88 7.17 6.59
C ARG A 191 23.34 7.22 6.56
N PRO A 192 22.66 6.19 6.03
CA PRO A 192 21.22 6.26 5.75
C PRO A 192 20.32 6.32 6.98
N ASN A 193 20.85 5.96 8.15
CA ASN A 193 20.14 5.94 9.42
C ASN A 193 20.58 7.07 10.37
N HIS A 194 21.32 8.07 9.85
CA HIS A 194 21.74 9.21 10.66
C HIS A 194 20.54 10.12 10.95
N ASP A 195 20.30 10.40 12.23
CA ASP A 195 19.22 11.29 12.66
C ASP A 195 19.61 12.75 12.41
N LEU A 196 18.81 13.43 11.59
CA LEU A 196 19.05 14.83 11.21
C LEU A 196 18.66 15.79 12.35
N SER A 197 19.54 16.74 12.68
CA SER A 197 19.16 17.81 13.61
C SER A 197 18.16 18.79 12.98
N GLU A 198 17.44 19.56 13.81
CA GLU A 198 16.53 20.60 13.32
C GLU A 198 17.23 21.65 12.45
N GLU A 199 18.49 21.96 12.73
CA GLU A 199 19.25 22.91 11.93
C GLU A 199 19.62 22.35 10.54
N THR A 200 19.78 21.03 10.40
CA THR A 200 19.89 20.38 9.08
C THR A 200 18.54 20.35 8.37
N TRP A 201 17.47 20.08 9.11
CA TRP A 201 16.11 20.19 8.58
C TRP A 201 15.78 21.61 8.11
N ASP A 202 16.26 22.66 8.76
CA ASP A 202 16.11 24.04 8.34
C ASP A 202 16.79 24.30 6.99
N ARG A 203 17.99 23.75 6.77
CA ARG A 203 18.67 23.82 5.47
C ARG A 203 17.93 23.07 4.38
N ILE A 204 17.41 21.87 4.69
CA ILE A 204 16.55 21.11 3.78
C ILE A 204 15.31 21.94 3.41
N ARG A 205 14.59 22.47 4.41
CA ARG A 205 13.39 23.30 4.19
C ARG A 205 13.69 24.57 3.38
N ARG A 206 14.83 25.22 3.63
CA ARG A 206 15.34 26.35 2.85
C ARG A 206 15.51 25.96 1.39
N ASN A 207 16.25 24.89 1.12
CA ASN A 207 16.55 24.45 -0.25
C ASN A 207 15.28 24.03 -1.00
N VAL A 208 14.39 23.29 -0.34
CA VAL A 208 13.06 22.93 -0.86
C VAL A 208 12.25 24.20 -1.21
N GLY A 209 12.30 25.22 -0.35
CA GLY A 209 11.65 26.51 -0.60
C GLY A 209 12.18 27.19 -1.86
N VAL A 210 13.50 27.24 -2.05
CA VAL A 210 14.13 27.79 -3.26
C VAL A 210 13.67 27.05 -4.51
N ILE A 211 13.66 25.71 -4.48
CA ILE A 211 13.21 24.87 -5.60
C ILE A 211 11.76 25.17 -5.97
N ALA A 212 10.88 25.26 -4.97
CA ALA A 212 9.48 25.59 -5.18
C ALA A 212 9.32 27.00 -5.78
N GLU A 213 10.11 27.97 -5.32
CA GLU A 213 10.06 29.36 -5.78
C GLU A 213 10.45 29.52 -7.26
N TYR A 214 11.58 28.94 -7.69
CA TYR A 214 12.00 29.04 -9.09
C TYR A 214 11.31 28.02 -10.01
N GLY A 215 10.61 27.05 -9.42
CA GLY A 215 9.88 26.02 -10.15
C GLY A 215 10.78 24.90 -10.69
N GLY A 216 11.83 24.52 -9.98
CA GLY A 216 12.60 23.31 -10.33
C GLY A 216 11.77 22.04 -10.20
N ILE A 217 12.22 20.96 -10.86
CA ILE A 217 11.71 19.60 -10.65
C ILE A 217 12.78 18.78 -9.92
N VAL A 218 12.39 18.00 -8.92
CA VAL A 218 13.31 17.12 -8.16
C VAL A 218 13.17 15.71 -8.70
N GLU A 219 14.30 15.05 -8.97
CA GLU A 219 14.27 13.65 -9.39
C GLU A 219 13.89 12.72 -8.24
N ILE A 220 13.04 11.73 -8.53
CA ILE A 220 12.87 10.55 -7.71
C ILE A 220 13.75 9.46 -8.31
N ASN A 221 14.97 9.36 -7.81
CA ASN A 221 16.04 8.56 -8.39
C ASN A 221 16.06 7.13 -7.83
N SER A 222 15.85 6.15 -8.72
CA SER A 222 15.79 4.73 -8.37
C SER A 222 17.16 4.09 -8.11
N ARG A 223 18.27 4.77 -8.41
CA ARG A 223 19.64 4.31 -8.18
C ARG A 223 19.95 4.06 -6.71
N ALA A 224 19.28 4.78 -5.81
CA ALA A 224 19.38 4.61 -4.36
C ALA A 224 19.26 3.14 -3.92
N TRP A 225 18.39 2.35 -4.58
CA TRP A 225 18.24 0.92 -4.26
C TRP A 225 19.44 0.07 -4.65
N LYS A 226 20.16 0.42 -5.72
CA LYS A 226 21.42 -0.25 -6.09
C LYS A 226 22.51 0.05 -5.06
N LYS A 227 22.44 1.21 -4.41
CA LYS A 227 23.33 1.64 -3.31
C LYS A 227 22.91 1.08 -1.93
N GLY A 228 21.85 0.28 -1.86
CA GLY A 228 21.41 -0.38 -0.62
C GLY A 228 20.48 0.45 0.27
N LEU A 229 19.98 1.58 -0.22
CA LEU A 229 19.09 2.47 0.54
C LEU A 229 17.66 1.92 0.66
N PRO A 230 16.91 2.28 1.72
CA PRO A 230 15.53 1.80 1.93
C PRO A 230 14.54 2.37 0.91
N GLY A 231 14.77 3.59 0.42
CA GLY A 231 13.92 4.33 -0.52
C GLY A 231 14.67 4.80 -1.76
N ALA A 232 13.98 5.55 -2.61
CA ALA A 232 14.61 6.36 -3.66
C ALA A 232 15.30 7.60 -3.03
N TYR A 233 16.12 8.31 -3.80
CA TYR A 233 16.39 9.71 -3.49
C TYR A 233 15.24 10.58 -4.04
N PRO A 234 14.79 11.63 -3.35
CA PRO A 234 15.03 11.87 -1.94
C PRO A 234 14.36 10.83 -1.03
N GLN A 235 14.92 10.63 0.17
CA GLN A 235 14.31 9.80 1.19
C GLN A 235 12.90 10.30 1.54
N LYS A 236 12.05 9.37 2.01
CA LYS A 236 10.61 9.59 2.20
C LYS A 236 10.27 10.84 3.02
N SER A 237 10.98 11.08 4.13
CA SER A 237 10.72 12.22 5.02
C SER A 237 10.97 13.57 4.32
N ILE A 238 12.04 13.67 3.52
CA ILE A 238 12.34 14.87 2.71
C ILE A 238 11.31 15.02 1.59
N LEU A 239 10.92 13.91 0.94
CA LEU A 239 9.90 13.89 -0.10
C LEU A 239 8.54 14.40 0.43
N GLU A 240 8.16 14.04 1.67
CA GLU A 240 6.95 14.56 2.33
C GLU A 240 7.02 16.08 2.54
N VAL A 241 8.18 16.64 2.93
CA VAL A 241 8.38 18.09 3.04
C VAL A 241 8.27 18.77 1.67
N MET A 242 8.88 18.19 0.63
CA MET A 242 8.79 18.68 -0.74
C MET A 242 7.34 18.74 -1.25
N GLN A 243 6.55 17.69 -1.00
CA GLN A 243 5.13 17.67 -1.34
C GLN A 243 4.35 18.77 -0.63
N SER A 244 4.61 19.00 0.66
CA SER A 244 3.94 20.07 1.43
C SER A 244 4.21 21.48 0.90
N LYS A 245 5.31 21.65 0.15
CA LYS A 245 5.72 22.91 -0.48
C LYS A 245 5.35 23.00 -1.97
N GLY A 246 4.66 22.00 -2.51
CA GLY A 246 4.26 21.98 -3.91
C GLY A 246 5.43 21.77 -4.90
N VAL A 247 6.53 21.17 -4.44
CA VAL A 247 7.64 20.81 -5.34
C VAL A 247 7.17 19.76 -6.34
N ARG A 248 7.61 19.94 -7.59
CA ARG A 248 7.29 19.06 -8.71
C ARG A 248 8.36 17.96 -8.82
N PHE A 249 7.94 16.75 -9.21
CA PHE A 249 8.84 15.59 -9.29
C PHE A 249 9.01 15.08 -10.71
N CYS A 250 10.21 14.60 -11.03
CA CYS A 250 10.50 13.80 -12.22
C CYS A 250 11.05 12.42 -11.81
N LEU A 251 11.32 11.55 -12.78
CA LEU A 251 11.90 10.22 -12.53
C LEU A 251 13.31 10.14 -13.12
N SER A 252 14.16 9.36 -12.47
CA SER A 252 15.45 8.98 -13.02
C SER A 252 15.87 7.58 -12.59
N ASP A 253 16.61 6.91 -13.48
CA ASP A 253 17.35 5.67 -13.19
C ASP A 253 18.82 5.92 -12.86
N ASP A 254 19.35 7.10 -13.19
CA ASP A 254 20.76 7.45 -13.07
C ASP A 254 21.64 6.30 -13.59
N SER A 255 21.26 5.94 -14.82
CA SER A 255 21.80 4.80 -15.53
C SER A 255 23.27 5.05 -15.85
N HIS A 256 24.15 4.11 -15.51
CA HIS A 256 25.57 4.16 -15.87
C HIS A 256 25.90 3.11 -16.94
N GLY A 257 24.96 2.84 -17.82
CA GLY A 257 25.11 1.91 -18.93
C GLY A 257 23.82 1.18 -19.30
N PRO A 258 23.81 0.44 -20.43
CA PRO A 258 22.58 -0.14 -20.99
C PRO A 258 21.81 -1.08 -20.03
N ASP A 259 22.53 -1.80 -19.17
CA ASP A 259 21.94 -2.70 -18.18
C ASP A 259 21.25 -1.96 -17.03
N ASP A 260 21.67 -0.71 -16.76
CA ASP A 260 21.13 0.13 -15.69
C ASP A 260 19.86 0.89 -16.12
N VAL A 261 19.55 0.95 -17.41
CA VAL A 261 18.37 1.68 -17.92
C VAL A 261 17.07 1.13 -17.32
N GLY A 262 16.25 1.98 -16.73
CA GLY A 262 15.02 1.62 -16.03
C GLY A 262 15.23 0.72 -14.81
N MET A 263 16.45 0.62 -14.26
CA MET A 263 16.74 -0.19 -13.10
C MET A 263 15.83 0.22 -11.93
N HIS A 264 15.20 -0.79 -11.32
CA HIS A 264 14.23 -0.63 -10.23
C HIS A 264 12.94 0.16 -10.56
N TYR A 265 12.61 0.44 -11.82
CA TYR A 265 11.36 1.17 -12.14
C TYR A 265 10.07 0.43 -11.74
N SER A 266 10.12 -0.91 -11.67
CA SER A 266 9.02 -1.69 -11.11
C SER A 266 8.81 -1.41 -9.62
N LYS A 267 9.88 -1.23 -8.86
CA LYS A 267 9.87 -0.84 -7.44
C LYS A 267 9.51 0.63 -7.27
N LEU A 268 10.01 1.50 -8.16
CA LEU A 268 9.69 2.92 -8.22
C LEU A 268 8.19 3.16 -8.34
N HIS A 269 7.50 2.43 -9.23
CA HIS A 269 6.04 2.52 -9.36
C HIS A 269 5.30 2.24 -8.04
N ALA A 270 5.70 1.19 -7.31
CA ALA A 270 5.13 0.87 -6.00
C ALA A 270 5.49 1.91 -4.92
N TYR A 271 6.69 2.48 -5.00
CA TYR A 271 7.13 3.54 -4.09
C TYR A 271 6.33 4.83 -4.28
N LEU A 272 6.12 5.27 -5.53
CA LEU A 272 5.32 6.45 -5.86
C LEU A 272 3.89 6.34 -5.33
N LEU A 273 3.26 5.17 -5.48
CA LEU A 273 1.97 4.83 -4.88
C LEU A 273 1.97 4.99 -3.35
N GLN A 274 3.04 4.52 -2.71
CA GLN A 274 3.17 4.56 -1.25
C GLN A 274 3.34 5.99 -0.72
N VAL A 275 4.08 6.84 -1.45
CA VAL A 275 4.36 8.22 -1.02
C VAL A 275 3.34 9.24 -1.53
N GLY A 276 2.39 8.82 -2.36
CA GLY A 276 1.30 9.67 -2.87
C GLY A 276 1.66 10.54 -4.08
N VAL A 277 2.76 10.25 -4.78
CA VAL A 277 3.19 11.01 -5.97
C VAL A 277 2.48 10.47 -7.20
N ASN A 278 1.56 11.26 -7.76
CA ASN A 278 0.67 10.83 -8.85
C ASN A 278 0.92 11.57 -10.17
N GLU A 279 1.70 12.66 -10.14
CA GLU A 279 2.02 13.49 -11.30
C GLU A 279 3.54 13.58 -11.47
N ILE A 280 3.99 13.31 -12.70
CA ILE A 280 5.40 13.30 -13.07
C ILE A 280 5.65 14.40 -14.10
N HIS A 281 6.71 15.16 -13.90
CA HIS A 281 7.07 16.33 -14.69
C HIS A 281 8.36 16.10 -15.47
N PHE A 282 8.51 16.78 -16.60
CA PHE A 282 9.72 16.71 -17.41
C PHE A 282 9.86 17.93 -18.33
N PRO A 283 11.08 18.32 -18.71
CA PRO A 283 11.30 19.33 -19.74
C PRO A 283 10.80 18.83 -21.09
N GLN A 284 10.10 19.68 -21.83
CA GLN A 284 9.64 19.43 -23.19
C GLN A 284 9.77 20.71 -24.01
N SER A 285 10.22 20.59 -25.26
CA SER A 285 10.25 21.71 -26.19
C SER A 285 8.84 22.06 -26.66
N ASP A 286 8.51 23.35 -26.67
CA ASP A 286 7.27 23.85 -27.26
C ASP A 286 7.41 24.07 -28.79
N GLN A 287 6.33 24.50 -29.45
CA GLN A 287 6.33 24.73 -30.91
C GLN A 287 7.34 25.80 -31.37
N SER A 288 7.82 26.66 -30.46
CA SER A 288 8.85 27.66 -30.73
C SER A 288 10.27 27.16 -30.45
N GLY A 289 10.41 25.94 -29.93
CA GLY A 289 11.68 25.36 -29.50
C GLY A 289 12.09 25.76 -28.08
N ALA A 290 11.26 26.51 -27.35
CA ALA A 290 11.54 26.88 -25.97
C ALA A 290 11.22 25.71 -25.02
N MET A 291 12.11 25.42 -24.08
CA MET A 291 11.92 24.36 -23.09
C MET A 291 10.92 24.80 -22.01
N ARG A 292 9.88 23.98 -21.79
CA ARG A 292 8.88 24.15 -20.72
C ARG A 292 8.76 22.87 -19.90
N VAL A 293 8.23 22.99 -18.69
CA VAL A 293 7.92 21.82 -17.85
C VAL A 293 6.54 21.30 -18.24
N ALA A 294 6.49 20.11 -18.84
CA ALA A 294 5.27 19.34 -19.07
C ALA A 294 4.99 18.40 -17.89
N SER A 295 3.77 17.86 -17.82
CA SER A 295 3.40 16.86 -16.82
C SER A 295 2.60 15.69 -17.41
N ILE A 296 2.73 14.53 -16.78
CA ILE A 296 1.90 13.36 -16.99
C ILE A 296 1.06 13.18 -15.71
N PRO A 297 -0.21 13.64 -15.72
CA PRO A 297 -1.10 13.44 -14.59
C PRO A 297 -1.49 11.97 -14.46
N ASN A 298 -1.78 11.52 -13.24
CA ASN A 298 -2.18 10.15 -12.95
C ASN A 298 -1.18 9.09 -13.48
N TRP A 299 0.10 9.44 -13.60
CA TRP A 299 1.14 8.60 -14.20
C TRP A 299 1.11 7.17 -13.64
N VAL A 300 0.97 7.06 -12.32
CA VAL A 300 0.91 5.79 -11.60
C VAL A 300 -0.24 4.90 -12.08
N HIS A 301 -1.43 5.48 -12.28
CA HIS A 301 -2.60 4.76 -12.78
C HIS A 301 -2.47 4.46 -14.28
N GLU A 302 -1.86 5.35 -15.06
CA GLU A 302 -1.57 5.08 -16.48
C GLU A 302 -0.59 3.93 -16.68
N GLN A 303 0.46 3.82 -15.85
CA GLN A 303 1.36 2.66 -15.92
C GLN A 303 0.66 1.37 -15.49
N GLN A 304 -0.27 1.44 -14.54
CA GLN A 304 -1.07 0.27 -14.14
C GLN A 304 -2.00 -0.16 -15.28
N ALA A 305 -2.63 0.79 -15.99
CA ALA A 305 -3.45 0.55 -17.17
C ALA A 305 -2.68 -0.10 -18.32
N LEU A 306 -1.46 0.39 -18.60
CA LEU A 306 -0.59 -0.17 -19.64
C LEU A 306 -0.18 -1.61 -19.32
N ARG A 307 -0.03 -1.96 -18.04
CA ARG A 307 0.29 -3.33 -17.61
C ARG A 307 -0.94 -4.26 -17.62
N SER A 308 -2.13 -3.74 -17.38
CA SER A 308 -3.38 -4.52 -17.34
C SER A 308 -4.11 -4.59 -18.68
N GLY A 309 -3.77 -3.72 -19.64
CA GLY A 309 -4.49 -3.57 -20.91
C GLY A 309 -5.84 -2.85 -20.81
N ILE A 310 -6.20 -2.35 -19.62
CA ILE A 310 -7.49 -1.72 -19.33
C ILE A 310 -7.25 -0.40 -18.62
N LYS A 311 -7.66 0.71 -19.24
CA LYS A 311 -7.58 2.04 -18.62
C LYS A 311 -8.64 2.16 -17.52
N PRO A 312 -8.26 2.43 -16.26
CA PRO A 312 -9.22 2.66 -15.20
C PRO A 312 -10.02 3.93 -15.51
N SER A 313 -11.31 3.90 -15.20
CA SER A 313 -12.20 5.06 -15.27
C SER A 313 -11.78 6.14 -14.28
N LYS A 314 -12.24 7.37 -14.50
CA LYS A 314 -11.96 8.51 -13.62
C LYS A 314 -12.41 8.22 -12.19
N GLU A 315 -13.57 7.57 -12.04
CA GLU A 315 -14.15 7.18 -10.76
C GLU A 315 -13.29 6.11 -10.05
N GLU A 316 -12.68 5.16 -10.78
CA GLU A 316 -11.78 4.17 -10.19
C GLU A 316 -10.47 4.78 -9.70
N ILE A 317 -9.97 5.79 -10.42
CA ILE A 317 -8.79 6.56 -10.02
C ILE A 317 -9.09 7.34 -8.74
N GLU A 318 -10.18 8.11 -8.71
CA GLU A 318 -10.60 8.89 -7.55
C GLU A 318 -10.83 8.00 -6.32
N ALA A 319 -11.48 6.85 -6.49
CA ALA A 319 -11.72 5.90 -5.41
C ALA A 319 -10.41 5.31 -4.85
N THR A 320 -9.45 5.00 -5.72
CA THR A 320 -8.14 4.48 -5.31
C THR A 320 -7.33 5.55 -4.57
N GLN A 321 -7.34 6.80 -5.05
CA GLN A 321 -6.66 7.92 -4.41
C GLN A 321 -7.25 8.23 -3.03
N PHE A 322 -8.58 8.18 -2.91
CA PHE A 322 -9.24 8.39 -1.63
C PHE A 322 -8.94 7.25 -0.64
N TYR A 323 -9.02 5.99 -1.08
CA TYR A 323 -8.57 4.83 -0.30
C TYR A 323 -7.12 5.00 0.18
N GLN A 324 -6.19 5.39 -0.71
CA GLN A 324 -4.78 5.59 -0.34
C GLN A 324 -4.59 6.69 0.70
N ARG A 325 -5.29 7.82 0.56
CA ARG A 325 -5.25 8.92 1.54
C ARG A 325 -5.78 8.46 2.91
N GLN A 326 -6.92 7.77 2.94
CA GLN A 326 -7.52 7.23 4.17
C GLN A 326 -6.61 6.20 4.84
N THR A 327 -6.05 5.26 4.07
CA THR A 327 -5.10 4.27 4.59
C THR A 327 -3.81 4.94 5.10
N ALA A 328 -3.30 5.96 4.42
CA ALA A 328 -2.12 6.71 4.88
C ALA A 328 -2.39 7.46 6.20
N LEU A 329 -3.57 8.07 6.37
CA LEU A 329 -4.00 8.71 7.61
C LEU A 329 -4.10 7.70 8.76
N LEU A 330 -4.75 6.56 8.54
CA LEU A 330 -4.87 5.49 9.54
C LEU A 330 -3.52 4.89 9.90
N VAL A 331 -2.62 4.68 8.93
CA VAL A 331 -1.26 4.21 9.20
C VAL A 331 -0.49 5.25 10.02
N LYS A 332 -0.62 6.55 9.73
CA LYS A 332 -0.01 7.62 10.54
C LYS A 332 -0.55 7.66 11.97
N GLN A 333 -1.85 7.42 12.16
CA GLN A 333 -2.48 7.39 13.49
C GLN A 333 -2.22 6.09 14.26
N ALA A 334 -2.07 4.95 13.56
CA ALA A 334 -1.74 3.65 14.15
C ALA A 334 -0.27 3.54 14.63
N VAL A 335 0.56 4.55 14.35
CA VAL A 335 1.99 4.62 14.72
C VAL A 335 2.20 5.12 16.16
N GLN A 336 1.19 5.07 17.03
CA GLN A 336 1.48 5.07 18.47
C GLN A 336 1.88 3.63 18.88
N PRO A 337 3.16 3.37 19.22
CA PRO A 337 3.53 2.05 19.73
C PRO A 337 2.71 1.78 20.99
N ALA A 338 2.02 0.64 21.03
CA ALA A 338 1.41 0.17 22.26
C ALA A 338 2.52 0.05 23.33
N PRO A 339 2.33 0.60 24.54
CA PRO A 339 3.32 0.53 25.60
C PRO A 339 3.65 -0.94 25.93
N ASP A 340 4.94 -1.17 26.15
CA ASP A 340 5.61 -2.45 26.42
C ASP A 340 4.78 -3.49 27.21
N GLN A 341 4.05 -4.38 26.52
CA GLN A 341 3.30 -5.49 27.16
C GLN A 341 3.14 -6.69 26.19
N CYS A 342 3.29 -7.98 26.53
CA CYS A 342 3.44 -8.64 27.83
C CYS A 342 3.88 -10.14 27.74
N LYS A 343 4.22 -10.66 28.93
CA LYS A 343 4.65 -11.99 29.40
C LYS A 343 3.62 -13.14 29.44
N HIS A 344 2.40 -13.01 28.91
CA HIS A 344 1.39 -14.10 29.02
C HIS A 344 0.60 -14.33 27.72
N PHE A 345 1.12 -15.16 26.82
CA PHE A 345 0.38 -15.61 25.63
C PHE A 345 -0.54 -16.80 25.95
N GLN A 346 -1.87 -16.64 25.78
CA GLN A 346 -2.84 -17.74 25.86
C GLN A 346 -3.15 -18.32 24.48
N ARG A 347 -2.81 -19.60 24.30
CA ARG A 347 -2.78 -20.35 23.01
C ARG A 347 -4.12 -20.45 22.26
N ARG A 348 -5.26 -20.10 22.87
CA ARG A 348 -6.59 -20.22 22.24
C ARG A 348 -7.17 -18.91 21.68
N GLN A 349 -6.50 -17.77 21.85
CA GLN A 349 -7.06 -16.47 21.44
C GLN A 349 -6.23 -15.65 20.44
N ALA A 350 -5.03 -16.09 20.05
CA ALA A 350 -4.26 -15.52 18.93
C ALA A 350 -4.27 -13.98 18.83
N ARG A 351 -4.00 -13.27 19.92
CA ARG A 351 -3.87 -11.80 19.91
C ARG A 351 -2.46 -11.34 20.36
N PHE A 352 -1.97 -10.33 19.64
CA PHE A 352 -0.87 -9.40 19.91
C PHE A 352 0.58 -9.92 20.01
N CYS A 353 1.04 -10.70 19.03
CA CYS A 353 2.45 -10.62 18.62
C CYS A 353 2.59 -10.97 17.13
N THR A 354 3.07 -10.01 16.32
CA THR A 354 3.20 -10.14 14.86
C THR A 354 4.29 -11.12 14.41
N LYS A 355 5.12 -11.62 15.34
CA LYS A 355 6.19 -12.60 15.05
C LYS A 355 6.01 -13.88 15.87
N LYS A 356 5.78 -14.98 15.13
CA LYS A 356 5.49 -16.34 15.62
C LYS A 356 6.52 -16.85 16.65
N ARG A 357 6.07 -17.55 17.69
CA ARG A 357 6.91 -18.32 18.64
C ARG A 357 6.92 -19.81 18.27
N THR A 358 8.03 -20.50 18.50
CA THR A 358 8.14 -21.97 18.39
C THR A 358 7.68 -22.62 19.69
N ALA A 359 7.17 -23.85 19.64
CA ALA A 359 6.68 -24.53 20.85
C ALA A 359 7.83 -24.74 21.86
N GLY A 360 7.73 -24.14 23.05
CA GLY A 360 8.65 -24.37 24.18
C GLY A 360 9.51 -23.19 24.66
N ASP A 361 9.62 -22.10 23.90
CA ASP A 361 10.27 -20.86 24.40
C ASP A 361 9.38 -20.15 25.43
N ASP A 362 9.82 -19.11 26.16
CA ASP A 362 9.01 -18.23 27.04
C ASP A 362 8.85 -16.78 26.54
N MET A 363 9.67 -16.37 25.57
CA MET A 363 9.72 -15.02 24.99
C MET A 363 9.56 -15.09 23.46
N CYS A 364 9.11 -14.02 22.80
CA CYS A 364 9.11 -13.96 21.32
C CYS A 364 10.52 -13.66 20.79
N GLY A 365 10.77 -13.96 19.51
CA GLY A 365 12.10 -13.80 18.90
C GLY A 365 12.65 -12.37 18.86
N LEU A 366 11.83 -11.34 19.12
CA LEU A 366 12.25 -9.94 19.24
C LEU A 366 12.73 -9.57 20.64
N HIS A 367 12.25 -10.23 21.69
CA HIS A 367 12.51 -9.86 23.08
C HIS A 367 13.48 -10.84 23.78
N ARG A 368 14.08 -11.79 23.06
CA ARG A 368 15.09 -12.70 23.62
C ARG A 368 16.37 -11.90 23.89
N PRO A 369 16.91 -11.87 25.13
CA PRO A 369 18.18 -11.22 25.41
C PRO A 369 19.30 -11.82 24.55
N SER A 370 20.15 -10.97 23.98
CA SER A 370 21.28 -11.34 23.10
C SER A 370 22.27 -12.32 23.74
N SER A 371 22.20 -12.50 25.06
CA SER A 371 23.05 -13.41 25.85
C SER A 371 22.60 -14.88 25.84
N LEU A 372 21.44 -15.22 25.26
CA LEU A 372 20.91 -16.60 25.21
C LEU A 372 20.86 -17.19 23.79
N SER A 373 21.56 -16.59 22.82
CA SER A 373 21.57 -17.05 21.42
C SER A 373 22.65 -18.07 21.06
N SER A 374 23.24 -18.76 22.03
CA SER A 374 24.24 -19.80 21.76
C SER A 374 24.03 -21.05 22.60
N ALA A 375 23.28 -22.02 22.05
CA ALA A 375 23.53 -23.46 22.18
C ALA A 375 22.29 -24.24 21.70
N SER A 376 22.39 -24.81 20.49
CA SER A 376 22.00 -26.19 20.15
C SER A 376 21.75 -26.32 18.64
N ALA A 377 22.83 -26.21 17.88
CA ALA A 377 22.95 -27.02 16.67
C ALA A 377 23.32 -28.45 17.08
N SER A 378 22.85 -29.43 16.30
CA SER A 378 23.08 -30.88 16.39
C SER A 378 22.13 -31.70 17.28
N ALA A 379 21.23 -32.44 16.63
CA ALA A 379 21.01 -33.86 16.91
C ALA A 379 20.16 -34.53 15.81
N ALA A 380 20.61 -35.72 15.42
CA ALA A 380 19.87 -36.83 14.82
C ALA A 380 19.59 -36.80 13.30
N GLY A 381 20.58 -37.27 12.55
CA GLY A 381 20.31 -38.23 11.48
C GLY A 381 20.05 -39.62 12.07
N VAL A 382 18.96 -40.26 11.65
CA VAL A 382 18.80 -41.73 11.61
C VAL A 382 17.94 -42.05 10.38
N PRO A 383 18.42 -42.81 9.39
CA PRO A 383 17.61 -43.25 8.27
C PRO A 383 16.73 -44.42 8.71
N ARG A 384 15.40 -44.27 8.62
CA ARG A 384 14.48 -45.42 8.76
C ARG A 384 14.28 -46.07 7.39
N SER A 385 14.75 -47.30 7.29
CA SER A 385 14.47 -48.27 6.23
C SER A 385 12.96 -48.53 6.12
N ALA A 386 12.47 -48.53 4.88
CA ALA A 386 11.11 -48.99 4.57
C ALA A 386 11.11 -50.53 4.47
N PRO A 387 10.10 -51.24 5.01
CA PRO A 387 9.91 -52.64 4.71
C PRO A 387 9.20 -52.79 3.35
N GLU A 388 9.77 -53.62 2.47
CA GLU A 388 9.11 -54.13 1.27
C GLU A 388 8.05 -55.17 1.64
N ALA A 389 6.86 -55.04 1.04
CA ALA A 389 5.85 -56.10 0.93
C ALA A 389 4.98 -55.85 -0.32
N PRO A 390 4.35 -56.90 -0.90
CA PRO A 390 4.46 -57.21 -2.32
C PRO A 390 3.33 -56.67 -3.21
N ASN A 391 3.62 -56.70 -4.52
CA ASN A 391 2.70 -56.46 -5.64
C ASN A 391 1.29 -57.05 -5.45
N ALA A 392 0.27 -56.19 -5.55
CA ALA A 392 -1.08 -56.60 -5.88
C ALA A 392 -1.82 -55.51 -6.70
N ILE A 393 -1.93 -55.79 -8.00
CA ILE A 393 -3.10 -55.62 -8.89
C ILE A 393 -3.69 -54.20 -9.05
N SER A 394 -3.60 -53.74 -10.29
CA SER A 394 -4.31 -52.59 -10.86
C SER A 394 -5.81 -52.64 -10.61
N SER A 395 -6.35 -51.59 -9.98
CA SER A 395 -7.74 -51.20 -10.19
C SER A 395 -7.84 -49.69 -10.35
N THR A 396 -8.46 -49.32 -11.45
CA THR A 396 -8.80 -47.98 -11.89
C THR A 396 -9.67 -47.26 -10.87
N GLY A 397 -9.23 -46.10 -10.39
CA GLY A 397 -10.06 -45.20 -9.60
C GLY A 397 -9.25 -44.06 -9.02
N ARG A 398 -9.18 -42.91 -9.71
CA ARG A 398 -8.79 -41.64 -9.09
C ARG A 398 -9.80 -41.33 -7.99
N LYS A 399 -9.52 -41.73 -6.74
CA LYS A 399 -10.18 -41.11 -5.58
C LYS A 399 -9.72 -39.65 -5.53
N THR A 400 -10.56 -38.77 -6.05
CA THR A 400 -10.40 -37.32 -6.04
C THR A 400 -10.37 -36.86 -4.59
N ASN A 401 -9.17 -36.56 -4.09
CA ASN A 401 -8.95 -36.19 -2.70
C ASN A 401 -9.36 -34.72 -2.50
N ILE A 402 -10.68 -34.45 -2.48
CA ILE A 402 -11.33 -33.16 -2.23
C ILE A 402 -10.73 -32.46 -0.99
N GLN A 403 -10.29 -33.24 -0.01
CA GLN A 403 -9.68 -32.81 1.24
C GLN A 403 -8.39 -31.98 1.08
N LYS A 404 -7.54 -32.33 0.10
CA LYS A 404 -6.32 -31.56 -0.20
C LYS A 404 -6.63 -30.24 -0.92
N ARG A 405 -7.76 -30.15 -1.62
CA ARG A 405 -8.19 -28.95 -2.36
C ARG A 405 -8.76 -27.89 -1.42
N MET A 406 -9.54 -28.28 -0.41
CA MET A 406 -10.08 -27.35 0.60
C MET A 406 -9.01 -26.75 1.53
N LYS A 407 -7.94 -27.49 1.84
CA LYS A 407 -6.83 -26.99 2.69
C LYS A 407 -6.02 -25.84 2.08
N ARG A 408 -6.16 -25.55 0.79
CA ARG A 408 -5.39 -24.50 0.10
C ARG A 408 -6.37 -23.49 -0.49
N MET A 409 -6.46 -22.30 0.13
CA MET A 409 -7.22 -21.19 -0.44
C MET A 409 -6.89 -21.01 -1.92
N LEU A 410 -7.93 -21.07 -2.73
CA LEU A 410 -7.84 -20.82 -4.16
C LEU A 410 -7.43 -19.36 -4.38
N ASN A 411 -6.61 -19.12 -5.40
CA ASN A 411 -6.34 -17.75 -5.82
C ASN A 411 -7.44 -17.36 -6.83
N PRO A 412 -8.39 -16.47 -6.48
CA PRO A 412 -9.51 -16.13 -7.36
C PRO A 412 -9.03 -15.55 -8.70
N PHE A 413 -7.89 -14.87 -8.73
CA PHE A 413 -7.36 -14.29 -9.96
C PHE A 413 -6.73 -15.32 -10.91
N LYS A 414 -6.41 -16.54 -10.43
CA LYS A 414 -5.95 -17.65 -11.28
C LYS A 414 -7.10 -18.47 -11.87
N ILE A 415 -8.32 -18.27 -11.39
CA ILE A 415 -9.50 -18.95 -11.86
C ILE A 415 -10.12 -18.06 -12.93
N THR A 416 -10.39 -18.61 -14.11
CA THR A 416 -11.06 -17.90 -15.19
C THR A 416 -12.51 -17.62 -14.81
N GLU A 417 -13.16 -16.77 -15.59
CA GLU A 417 -14.59 -16.48 -15.44
C GLU A 417 -15.44 -17.74 -15.69
N THR A 418 -16.64 -17.78 -15.09
CA THR A 418 -17.56 -18.91 -15.26
C THR A 418 -18.09 -18.95 -16.70
N PRO A 419 -18.15 -20.12 -17.36
CA PRO A 419 -18.75 -20.23 -18.69
C PRO A 419 -20.18 -19.68 -18.70
N THR A 420 -20.55 -18.91 -19.73
CA THR A 420 -21.82 -18.16 -19.78
C THR A 420 -23.03 -19.08 -19.60
N GLU A 421 -22.98 -20.28 -20.16
CA GLU A 421 -24.03 -21.30 -20.06
C GLU A 421 -24.25 -21.86 -18.65
N LYS A 422 -23.35 -21.57 -17.70
CA LYS A 422 -23.44 -21.96 -16.29
C LYS A 422 -23.89 -20.83 -15.38
N LEU A 423 -24.09 -19.62 -15.91
CA LEU A 423 -24.62 -18.51 -15.14
C LEU A 423 -26.14 -18.68 -14.92
N PRO A 424 -26.67 -18.23 -13.78
CA PRO A 424 -28.08 -18.40 -13.44
C PRO A 424 -29.00 -17.57 -14.34
N ASP A 425 -30.15 -18.14 -14.69
CA ASP A 425 -31.28 -17.42 -15.29
C ASP A 425 -32.31 -17.11 -14.19
N TRP A 426 -32.22 -15.93 -13.58
CA TRP A 426 -32.96 -15.61 -12.35
C TRP A 426 -34.47 -15.79 -12.40
N PRO A 427 -35.20 -15.43 -13.49
CA PRO A 427 -36.63 -15.69 -13.61
C PRO A 427 -37.03 -17.17 -13.54
N THR A 428 -36.09 -18.10 -13.77
CA THR A 428 -36.34 -19.54 -13.62
C THR A 428 -36.13 -20.03 -12.19
N LEU A 429 -35.35 -19.29 -11.40
CA LEU A 429 -34.95 -19.67 -10.04
C LEU A 429 -35.78 -18.97 -8.97
N TYR A 430 -36.09 -17.69 -9.16
CA TYR A 430 -36.89 -16.90 -8.23
C TYR A 430 -38.33 -16.77 -8.71
N ALA A 431 -39.27 -16.99 -7.79
CA ALA A 431 -40.69 -16.81 -8.08
C ALA A 431 -41.05 -15.35 -8.41
N ASP A 432 -40.31 -14.39 -7.87
CA ASP A 432 -40.48 -12.95 -8.12
C ASP A 432 -39.11 -12.25 -8.05
N THR A 433 -38.56 -11.90 -9.21
CA THR A 433 -37.27 -11.20 -9.32
C THR A 433 -37.36 -9.71 -9.00
N SER A 434 -38.56 -9.16 -8.79
CA SER A 434 -38.73 -7.77 -8.36
C SER A 434 -38.51 -7.60 -6.85
N LEU A 435 -38.49 -8.69 -6.08
CA LEU A 435 -38.21 -8.66 -4.65
C LEU A 435 -36.77 -8.23 -4.36
N PRO A 436 -36.53 -7.52 -3.23
CA PRO A 436 -35.18 -7.14 -2.81
C PRO A 436 -34.29 -8.38 -2.65
N LEU A 437 -33.06 -8.28 -3.16
CA LEU A 437 -32.07 -9.35 -3.12
C LEU A 437 -30.98 -9.07 -2.09
N MET A 438 -30.71 -10.07 -1.26
CA MET A 438 -29.53 -10.15 -0.41
C MET A 438 -28.50 -11.11 -1.00
N LEU A 439 -27.28 -10.61 -1.22
CA LEU A 439 -26.14 -11.36 -1.73
C LEU A 439 -25.11 -11.62 -0.61
N ASP A 440 -24.67 -12.87 -0.46
CA ASP A 440 -23.55 -13.23 0.40
C ASP A 440 -22.34 -13.67 -0.43
N ILE A 441 -21.24 -12.91 -0.34
CA ILE A 441 -20.02 -13.13 -1.12
C ILE A 441 -19.06 -14.00 -0.32
N GLY A 442 -18.71 -15.17 -0.88
CA GLY A 442 -17.90 -16.18 -0.18
C GLY A 442 -18.74 -16.95 0.84
N CYS A 443 -19.97 -17.32 0.46
CA CYS A 443 -20.98 -17.87 1.36
C CYS A 443 -20.63 -19.25 1.94
N ALA A 444 -19.49 -19.86 1.55
CA ALA A 444 -19.06 -21.18 1.97
C ALA A 444 -20.18 -22.23 1.78
N LYS A 445 -20.63 -22.87 2.87
CA LYS A 445 -21.71 -23.88 2.83
C LYS A 445 -23.12 -23.26 2.80
N GLY A 446 -23.25 -21.94 2.75
CA GLY A 446 -24.54 -21.25 2.65
C GLY A 446 -25.35 -21.11 3.93
N ARG A 447 -24.87 -21.66 5.06
CA ARG A 447 -25.63 -21.72 6.32
C ARG A 447 -26.05 -20.35 6.85
N TYR A 448 -25.22 -19.32 6.68
CA TYR A 448 -25.53 -17.97 7.13
C TYR A 448 -26.81 -17.45 6.45
N ILE A 449 -26.85 -17.44 5.11
CA ILE A 449 -28.04 -16.94 4.40
C ILE A 449 -29.26 -17.85 4.58
N GLY A 450 -29.06 -19.17 4.73
CA GLY A 450 -30.15 -20.10 5.05
C GLY A 450 -30.77 -19.80 6.42
N ALA A 451 -29.95 -19.63 7.45
CA ALA A 451 -30.39 -19.28 8.80
C ALA A 451 -31.01 -17.88 8.85
N LEU A 452 -30.43 -16.93 8.13
CA LEU A 452 -30.96 -15.57 8.02
C LEU A 452 -32.34 -15.56 7.36
N ARG A 453 -32.53 -16.30 6.28
CA ARG A 453 -33.83 -16.46 5.62
C ARG A 453 -34.88 -17.05 6.56
N GLN A 454 -34.52 -18.05 7.36
CA GLN A 454 -35.44 -18.64 8.34
C GLN A 454 -35.80 -17.63 9.44
N SER A 455 -34.78 -17.03 10.05
CA SER A 455 -34.92 -16.04 11.14
C SER A 455 -35.63 -14.77 10.67
N HIS A 456 -35.50 -14.39 9.40
CA HIS A 456 -36.21 -13.27 8.80
C HIS A 456 -37.73 -13.40 8.97
N ARG A 457 -38.28 -14.61 8.74
CA ARG A 457 -39.72 -14.87 8.86
C ARG A 457 -40.21 -14.85 10.32
N GLU A 458 -39.27 -15.04 11.24
CA GLU A 458 -39.51 -15.12 12.69
C GLU A 458 -39.11 -13.83 13.43
N SER A 459 -38.56 -12.84 12.71
CA SER A 459 -38.04 -11.60 13.29
C SER A 459 -39.11 -10.82 14.08
N HIS A 460 -38.68 -10.20 15.19
CA HIS A 460 -39.50 -9.26 15.96
C HIS A 460 -39.67 -7.90 15.26
N TYR A 461 -38.82 -7.59 14.28
CA TYR A 461 -38.85 -6.32 13.58
C TYR A 461 -39.86 -6.36 12.43
N GLN A 462 -41.00 -5.70 12.62
CA GLN A 462 -42.16 -5.88 11.75
C GLN A 462 -41.90 -5.49 10.28
N SER A 463 -41.07 -4.48 10.00
CA SER A 463 -40.74 -4.07 8.62
C SER A 463 -39.84 -5.07 7.88
N TRP A 464 -38.98 -5.78 8.60
CA TRP A 464 -38.20 -6.89 8.06
C TRP A 464 -39.09 -8.11 7.88
N LYS A 465 -39.79 -8.52 8.93
CA LYS A 465 -40.70 -9.67 8.93
C LYS A 465 -41.77 -9.61 7.82
N SER A 466 -42.31 -8.42 7.54
CA SER A 466 -43.39 -8.22 6.55
C SER A 466 -42.91 -8.11 5.11
N SER A 467 -41.61 -7.98 4.89
CA SER A 467 -41.01 -7.89 3.55
C SER A 467 -40.70 -9.29 3.00
N ARG A 468 -40.80 -9.51 1.69
CA ARG A 468 -40.32 -10.73 1.05
C ARG A 468 -38.97 -10.44 0.41
N TRP A 469 -38.01 -11.36 0.56
CA TRP A 469 -36.65 -11.21 0.06
C TRP A 469 -36.23 -12.42 -0.76
N ASN A 470 -35.40 -12.17 -1.77
CA ASN A 470 -34.60 -13.19 -2.42
C ASN A 470 -33.22 -13.26 -1.75
N PHE A 471 -32.63 -14.45 -1.70
CA PHE A 471 -31.31 -14.70 -1.11
C PHE A 471 -30.40 -15.38 -2.13
N CYS A 472 -29.17 -14.88 -2.26
CA CYS A 472 -28.16 -15.46 -3.15
C CYS A 472 -26.84 -15.63 -2.39
N GLY A 473 -26.27 -16.82 -2.42
CA GLY A 473 -24.89 -17.06 -2.00
C GLY A 473 -23.98 -17.26 -3.20
N VAL A 474 -22.81 -16.63 -3.24
CA VAL A 474 -21.80 -16.86 -4.29
C VAL A 474 -20.55 -17.45 -3.70
N GLU A 475 -20.07 -18.53 -4.31
CA GLU A 475 -18.87 -19.24 -3.86
C GLU A 475 -18.09 -19.79 -5.06
N ILE A 476 -16.76 -19.78 -4.96
CA ILE A 476 -15.86 -20.20 -6.05
C ILE A 476 -15.59 -21.71 -6.04
N PHE A 477 -16.02 -22.42 -5.01
CA PHE A 477 -15.85 -23.86 -4.88
C PHE A 477 -17.13 -24.64 -5.25
N ALA A 478 -17.22 -25.13 -6.49
CA ALA A 478 -18.40 -25.82 -7.02
C ALA A 478 -19.01 -26.90 -6.09
N PRO A 479 -18.25 -27.81 -5.45
CA PRO A 479 -18.87 -28.92 -4.69
C PRO A 479 -19.70 -28.47 -3.49
N ILE A 480 -19.37 -27.35 -2.83
CA ILE A 480 -20.16 -26.84 -1.70
C ILE A 480 -21.38 -26.05 -2.15
N VAL A 481 -21.33 -25.44 -3.34
CA VAL A 481 -22.50 -24.85 -3.99
C VAL A 481 -23.51 -25.92 -4.38
N GLU A 482 -23.04 -26.99 -5.02
CA GLU A 482 -23.89 -28.13 -5.39
C GLU A 482 -24.57 -28.75 -4.17
N ALA A 483 -23.82 -28.98 -3.09
CA ALA A 483 -24.36 -29.49 -1.83
C ALA A 483 -25.36 -28.51 -1.18
N ALA A 484 -25.10 -27.21 -1.21
CA ALA A 484 -26.01 -26.21 -0.66
C ALA A 484 -27.32 -26.13 -1.47
N ASN A 485 -27.25 -26.20 -2.80
CA ASN A 485 -28.43 -26.22 -3.67
C ASN A 485 -29.28 -27.48 -3.49
N GLN A 486 -28.68 -28.64 -3.20
CA GLN A 486 -29.43 -29.86 -2.86
C GLN A 486 -30.25 -29.71 -1.56
N GLN A 487 -29.77 -28.92 -0.60
CA GLN A 487 -30.48 -28.70 0.68
C GLN A 487 -31.69 -27.78 0.56
N ILE A 488 -31.77 -26.99 -0.51
CA ILE A 488 -32.85 -26.05 -0.77
C ILE A 488 -33.69 -26.44 -1.99
N GLU A 489 -33.52 -27.67 -2.48
CA GLU A 489 -34.26 -28.24 -3.61
C GLU A 489 -35.75 -28.15 -3.28
N GLN A 490 -36.50 -27.26 -3.97
CA GLN A 490 -37.91 -26.83 -3.78
C GLN A 490 -38.14 -25.41 -3.24
N MET A 491 -37.10 -24.65 -2.90
CA MET A 491 -37.22 -23.26 -2.45
C MET A 491 -37.03 -22.29 -3.63
N SER A 492 -37.86 -21.25 -3.72
CA SER A 492 -37.87 -20.30 -4.84
C SER A 492 -37.50 -18.86 -4.44
N ASP A 493 -36.97 -18.68 -3.23
CA ASP A 493 -36.50 -17.41 -2.68
C ASP A 493 -35.04 -17.47 -2.24
N ILE A 494 -34.33 -18.57 -2.50
CA ILE A 494 -32.91 -18.74 -2.19
C ILE A 494 -32.20 -19.55 -3.29
N HIS A 495 -30.97 -19.17 -3.63
CA HIS A 495 -30.13 -19.92 -4.56
C HIS A 495 -28.63 -19.74 -4.28
N TYR A 496 -27.81 -20.74 -4.61
CA TYR A 496 -26.34 -20.65 -4.51
C TYR A 496 -25.70 -20.75 -5.88
N VAL A 497 -24.75 -19.87 -6.17
CA VAL A 497 -24.09 -19.77 -7.48
C VAL A 497 -22.61 -20.08 -7.39
N HIS A 498 -22.14 -20.97 -8.26
CA HIS A 498 -20.73 -21.24 -8.45
C HIS A 498 -20.14 -20.21 -9.43
N ALA A 499 -19.50 -19.17 -8.89
CA ALA A 499 -18.93 -18.10 -9.70
C ALA A 499 -17.69 -17.48 -9.07
N ASN A 500 -16.85 -16.90 -9.94
CA ASN A 500 -15.75 -16.07 -9.50
C ASN A 500 -16.24 -14.62 -9.39
N ILE A 501 -16.63 -14.20 -8.20
CA ILE A 501 -17.27 -12.89 -8.00
C ILE A 501 -16.45 -11.72 -8.59
N ASN A 502 -15.12 -11.77 -8.53
CA ASN A 502 -14.28 -10.69 -9.08
C ASN A 502 -14.35 -10.58 -10.61
N ARG A 503 -14.69 -11.67 -11.31
CA ARG A 503 -14.80 -11.70 -12.78
C ARG A 503 -16.24 -11.69 -13.27
N ASP A 504 -17.15 -12.24 -12.48
CA ASP A 504 -18.51 -12.55 -12.91
C ASP A 504 -19.58 -11.60 -12.34
N PHE A 505 -19.25 -10.66 -11.43
CA PHE A 505 -20.25 -9.82 -10.75
C PHE A 505 -21.27 -9.15 -11.68
N GLU A 506 -20.84 -8.50 -12.77
CA GLU A 506 -21.74 -7.89 -13.75
C GLU A 506 -22.47 -8.95 -14.57
N ARG A 507 -21.76 -10.02 -14.95
CA ARG A 507 -22.29 -11.12 -15.77
C ARG A 507 -23.37 -11.92 -15.04
N LEU A 508 -23.30 -11.98 -13.71
CA LEU A 508 -24.33 -12.57 -12.87
C LEU A 508 -25.66 -11.84 -13.00
N ASN A 509 -25.69 -10.58 -13.48
CA ASN A 509 -26.92 -9.81 -13.70
C ASN A 509 -27.92 -9.88 -12.53
N LEU A 510 -27.41 -9.69 -11.30
CA LEU A 510 -28.18 -9.82 -10.07
C LEU A 510 -29.42 -8.89 -10.09
N PRO A 511 -30.64 -9.41 -9.85
CA PRO A 511 -31.87 -8.62 -9.86
C PRO A 511 -32.08 -7.90 -8.51
N ASN A 512 -32.49 -6.63 -8.55
CA ASN A 512 -32.86 -5.80 -7.38
C ASN A 512 -31.92 -5.96 -6.16
N LEU A 513 -30.61 -5.83 -6.37
CA LEU A 513 -29.62 -5.99 -5.30
C LEU A 513 -29.70 -4.84 -4.28
N GLN A 514 -30.07 -5.17 -3.04
CA GLN A 514 -30.18 -4.18 -1.96
C GLN A 514 -29.24 -4.46 -0.80
N ARG A 515 -28.80 -5.70 -0.58
CA ARG A 515 -27.87 -5.99 0.53
C ARG A 515 -26.74 -6.89 0.08
N VAL A 516 -25.52 -6.57 0.50
CA VAL A 516 -24.34 -7.42 0.32
C VAL A 516 -23.74 -7.75 1.67
N SER A 517 -23.54 -9.03 1.97
CA SER A 517 -22.69 -9.48 3.06
C SER A 517 -21.33 -9.94 2.53
N PHE A 518 -20.28 -9.53 3.24
CA PHE A 518 -18.88 -9.86 2.94
C PHE A 518 -18.23 -10.38 4.23
N LEU A 519 -18.45 -11.66 4.50
CA LEU A 519 -18.12 -12.28 5.78
C LEU A 519 -16.89 -13.19 5.62
N PHE A 520 -15.72 -12.68 6.03
CA PHE A 520 -14.47 -13.43 6.02
C PHE A 520 -13.99 -14.00 4.65
N PRO A 521 -14.33 -13.45 3.46
CA PRO A 521 -13.90 -14.07 2.20
C PRO A 521 -12.43 -13.76 1.83
N ASP A 522 -11.81 -12.75 2.45
CA ASP A 522 -10.42 -12.38 2.21
C ASP A 522 -9.43 -13.22 3.04
N PRO A 523 -8.26 -13.58 2.48
CA PRO A 523 -7.26 -14.42 3.15
C PRO A 523 -6.59 -13.69 4.33
N TRP A 524 -6.18 -14.42 5.36
CA TRP A 524 -5.43 -13.82 6.47
C TRP A 524 -4.09 -13.21 6.02
N SER A 525 -3.59 -12.25 6.82
CA SER A 525 -2.28 -11.60 6.62
C SER A 525 -2.16 -10.70 5.38
N CYS A 526 -3.26 -10.07 4.98
CA CYS A 526 -3.31 -9.12 3.86
C CYS A 526 -3.89 -7.73 4.19
N GLY A 527 -4.21 -7.45 5.47
CA GLY A 527 -4.58 -6.10 5.92
C GLY A 527 -3.38 -5.13 5.87
N ALA A 528 -3.67 -3.84 6.10
CA ALA A 528 -2.72 -2.75 5.94
C ALA A 528 -1.45 -2.89 6.79
N ASN A 529 -1.55 -3.52 7.98
CA ASN A 529 -0.47 -3.73 8.94
C ASN A 529 0.14 -5.14 8.90
N ALA A 530 -0.27 -5.99 7.94
CA ALA A 530 0.24 -7.36 7.81
C ALA A 530 1.38 -7.50 6.80
N SER A 531 2.04 -8.67 6.78
CA SER A 531 3.18 -8.97 5.89
C SER A 531 2.85 -9.01 4.38
N LYS A 532 1.66 -8.53 3.97
CA LYS A 532 1.10 -8.49 2.60
C LYS A 532 1.19 -9.78 1.78
N LYS A 533 1.47 -10.92 2.42
CA LYS A 533 1.85 -12.18 1.77
C LYS A 533 0.74 -12.75 0.88
N ASN A 534 -0.52 -12.39 1.16
CA ASN A 534 -1.70 -12.85 0.42
C ASN A 534 -2.50 -11.70 -0.24
N GLU A 535 -1.96 -10.48 -0.32
CA GLU A 535 -2.64 -9.32 -0.91
C GLU A 535 -3.15 -9.60 -2.33
N LYS A 536 -2.37 -10.32 -3.14
CA LYS A 536 -2.72 -10.73 -4.50
C LYS A 536 -3.86 -11.76 -4.62
N LYS A 537 -4.50 -12.13 -3.50
CA LYS A 537 -5.60 -13.10 -3.44
C LYS A 537 -6.86 -12.51 -2.79
N ARG A 538 -6.87 -11.20 -2.51
CA ARG A 538 -8.02 -10.51 -1.94
C ARG A 538 -9.14 -10.38 -2.94
N VAL A 539 -10.35 -10.68 -2.49
CA VAL A 539 -11.59 -10.44 -3.21
C VAL A 539 -11.94 -8.95 -3.13
N MET A 540 -11.77 -8.29 -1.99
CA MET A 540 -12.06 -6.85 -1.88
C MET A 540 -10.92 -5.98 -2.44
N SER A 541 -11.27 -5.03 -3.31
CA SER A 541 -10.38 -3.98 -3.85
C SER A 541 -11.19 -2.69 -4.04
N PRO A 542 -10.55 -1.51 -4.22
CA PRO A 542 -11.27 -0.27 -4.54
C PRO A 542 -12.14 -0.39 -5.81
N SER A 543 -11.64 -1.06 -6.85
CA SER A 543 -12.40 -1.28 -8.09
C SER A 543 -13.60 -2.21 -7.88
N PHE A 544 -13.46 -3.26 -7.06
CA PHE A 544 -14.57 -4.16 -6.75
C PHE A 544 -15.60 -3.50 -5.83
N ALA A 545 -15.16 -2.72 -4.84
CA ALA A 545 -16.02 -1.88 -4.00
C ALA A 545 -16.85 -0.90 -4.84
N LEU A 546 -16.25 -0.26 -5.85
CA LEU A 546 -16.97 0.65 -6.75
C LEU A 546 -18.03 -0.09 -7.59
N ARG A 547 -17.75 -1.32 -8.03
CA ARG A 547 -18.72 -2.16 -8.74
C ARG A 547 -19.90 -2.52 -7.84
N ILE A 548 -19.66 -2.89 -6.59
CA ILE A 548 -20.72 -3.12 -5.59
C ILE A 548 -21.57 -1.86 -5.42
N ALA A 549 -20.94 -0.71 -5.21
CA ALA A 549 -21.63 0.58 -5.03
C ALA A 549 -22.56 0.91 -6.21
N LYS A 550 -22.09 0.71 -7.44
CA LYS A 550 -22.85 0.97 -8.67
C LYS A 550 -24.05 0.03 -8.87
N LYS A 551 -24.02 -1.16 -8.26
CA LYS A 551 -25.06 -2.19 -8.41
C LYS A 551 -26.10 -2.14 -7.29
N LEU A 552 -25.74 -1.62 -6.13
CA LEU A 552 -26.67 -1.40 -5.02
C LEU A 552 -27.66 -0.27 -5.33
N GLU A 553 -28.90 -0.42 -4.87
CA GLU A 553 -29.91 0.64 -4.97
C GLU A 553 -29.50 1.87 -4.12
N PRO A 554 -29.35 3.06 -4.70
CA PRO A 554 -28.93 4.25 -3.95
C PRO A 554 -29.89 4.62 -2.82
N GLY A 555 -29.36 4.94 -1.63
CA GLY A 555 -30.13 5.37 -0.46
C GLY A 555 -30.81 4.27 0.34
N VAL A 556 -30.97 3.07 -0.24
CA VAL A 556 -31.56 1.90 0.42
C VAL A 556 -30.52 0.79 0.61
N GLY A 557 -29.61 0.66 -0.34
CA GLY A 557 -28.65 -0.44 -0.36
C GLY A 557 -27.65 -0.40 0.78
N ASP A 558 -27.20 -1.55 1.25
CA ASP A 558 -26.17 -1.63 2.30
C ASP A 558 -25.18 -2.78 2.12
N VAL A 559 -24.03 -2.62 2.77
CA VAL A 559 -22.96 -3.61 2.84
C VAL A 559 -22.66 -3.95 4.29
N TYR A 560 -22.75 -5.22 4.61
CA TYR A 560 -22.39 -5.78 5.90
C TYR A 560 -21.04 -6.49 5.80
N ILE A 561 -20.08 -6.12 6.65
CA ILE A 561 -18.71 -6.65 6.60
C ILE A 561 -18.33 -7.28 7.93
N ALA A 562 -17.59 -8.39 7.89
CA ALA A 562 -17.01 -9.00 9.08
C ALA A 562 -15.67 -9.67 8.76
N SER A 563 -14.73 -9.60 9.71
CA SER A 563 -13.47 -10.34 9.66
C SER A 563 -12.98 -10.68 11.06
N ASP A 564 -12.26 -11.80 11.20
CA ASP A 564 -11.58 -12.20 12.44
C ASP A 564 -10.37 -11.30 12.74
N TRP A 565 -9.98 -10.46 11.76
CA TRP A 565 -8.82 -9.59 11.81
C TRP A 565 -9.26 -8.14 11.64
N LEU A 566 -9.14 -7.34 12.71
CA LEU A 566 -9.53 -5.93 12.71
C LEU A 566 -8.87 -5.14 11.58
N ASP A 567 -7.56 -5.32 11.39
CA ASP A 567 -6.79 -4.67 10.33
C ASP A 567 -7.34 -4.97 8.92
N LEU A 568 -7.80 -6.21 8.69
CA LEU A 568 -8.40 -6.59 7.41
C LEU A 568 -9.82 -6.03 7.26
N ALA A 569 -10.61 -6.04 8.33
CA ALA A 569 -11.96 -5.47 8.32
C ALA A 569 -11.93 -3.95 8.06
N LEU A 570 -11.01 -3.23 8.70
CA LEU A 570 -10.80 -1.79 8.46
C LEU A 570 -10.36 -1.53 7.02
N ASP A 571 -9.50 -2.37 6.48
CA ASP A 571 -9.02 -2.21 5.11
C ASP A 571 -10.12 -2.49 4.05
N ILE A 572 -11.02 -3.45 4.32
CA ILE A 572 -12.24 -3.68 3.52
C ILE A 572 -13.17 -2.46 3.60
N ARG A 573 -13.40 -1.92 4.81
CA ARG A 573 -14.19 -0.70 5.02
C ARG A 573 -13.60 0.46 4.21
N ASN A 574 -12.28 0.63 4.24
CA ASN A 574 -11.60 1.70 3.50
C ASN A 574 -11.73 1.54 1.99
N CYS A 575 -11.77 0.32 1.46
CA CYS A 575 -12.06 0.12 0.04
C CYS A 575 -13.48 0.62 -0.33
N LEU A 576 -14.47 0.37 0.54
CA LEU A 576 -15.86 0.77 0.34
C LEU A 576 -16.04 2.29 0.51
N VAL A 577 -15.66 2.85 1.65
CA VAL A 577 -15.67 4.30 1.90
C VAL A 577 -14.78 5.04 0.89
N GLY A 578 -13.70 4.37 0.46
CA GLY A 578 -12.83 4.67 -0.68
C GLY A 578 -13.56 5.20 -1.92
N THR A 579 -14.72 4.63 -2.22
CA THR A 579 -15.50 4.97 -3.42
C THR A 579 -16.17 6.34 -3.37
N GLY A 580 -16.34 6.93 -2.19
CA GLY A 580 -17.15 8.15 -1.99
C GLY A 580 -18.66 7.93 -2.19
N LEU A 581 -19.11 6.68 -2.32
CA LEU A 581 -20.52 6.31 -2.57
C LEU A 581 -21.19 5.63 -1.38
N PHE A 582 -20.45 5.39 -0.30
CA PHE A 582 -20.98 4.81 0.93
C PHE A 582 -20.91 5.81 2.08
N ASP A 583 -22.02 5.93 2.79
CA ASP A 583 -22.08 6.58 4.09
C ASP A 583 -21.68 5.58 5.18
N VAL A 584 -20.89 6.07 6.13
CA VAL A 584 -20.67 5.38 7.40
C VAL A 584 -21.75 5.92 8.34
N PRO A 585 -22.72 5.10 8.78
CA PRO A 585 -23.70 5.56 9.75
C PRO A 585 -22.98 6.05 11.00
N ARG A 586 -23.24 7.29 11.41
CA ARG A 586 -22.77 7.78 12.70
C ARG A 586 -23.44 6.96 13.80
N ILE A 587 -22.66 6.49 14.77
CA ILE A 587 -23.18 5.86 16.00
C ILE A 587 -23.65 6.96 16.97
N GLU A 588 -24.36 7.97 16.48
CA GLU A 588 -24.69 9.18 17.27
C GLU A 588 -26.12 9.20 17.83
N ASN A 589 -26.94 8.17 17.58
CA ASN A 589 -28.27 8.03 18.20
C ASN A 589 -28.57 6.58 18.57
N PHE A 590 -27.77 6.04 19.49
CA PHE A 590 -28.14 4.88 20.31
C PHE A 590 -28.67 5.37 21.69
N GLU A 591 -29.41 6.49 21.71
CA GLU A 591 -30.25 6.83 22.87
C GLU A 591 -31.42 5.83 22.90
N GLY A 592 -31.28 4.79 23.72
CA GLY A 592 -32.20 3.66 23.77
C GLY A 592 -31.50 2.30 23.83
N VAL A 593 -30.19 2.26 23.59
CA VAL A 593 -29.39 1.05 23.82
C VAL A 593 -28.60 1.19 25.09
N CYS A 594 -29.08 0.48 26.10
CA CYS A 594 -28.48 0.18 27.38
C CYS A 594 -26.95 0.44 27.45
N GLY A 595 -26.57 1.41 28.28
CA GLY A 595 -25.26 1.38 28.95
C GLY A 595 -24.26 2.46 28.60
N TRP A 596 -24.60 3.49 27.82
CA TRP A 596 -23.69 4.62 27.59
C TRP A 596 -24.28 5.93 28.14
N SER A 597 -24.42 6.02 29.46
CA SER A 597 -24.62 7.32 30.11
C SER A 597 -23.27 7.89 30.54
N LYS A 598 -23.03 9.16 30.18
CA LYS A 598 -21.90 10.00 30.58
C LYS A 598 -21.46 9.70 32.02
N VAL A 599 -20.21 9.27 32.18
CA VAL A 599 -19.56 9.34 33.50
C VAL A 599 -19.09 10.78 33.66
N ASP A 600 -19.85 11.53 34.46
CA ASP A 600 -19.45 12.84 34.96
C ASP A 600 -18.20 12.73 35.84
N GLN A 601 -17.45 13.82 35.80
CA GLN A 601 -16.25 14.11 36.58
C GLN A 601 -16.49 13.94 38.10
N GLN A 602 -15.76 13.04 38.78
CA GLN A 602 -15.19 13.26 40.14
C GLN A 602 -14.44 12.03 40.71
N PHE A 603 -13.14 12.23 40.96
CA PHE A 603 -12.28 11.78 42.08
C PHE A 603 -12.50 10.46 42.86
N ASP A 604 -11.38 9.71 42.95
CA ASP A 604 -10.63 9.30 44.17
C ASP A 604 -10.49 7.81 44.60
N VAL A 605 -9.22 7.49 44.90
CA VAL A 605 -8.54 6.46 45.71
C VAL A 605 -9.10 5.05 46.00
N ASP A 606 -8.17 4.09 45.87
CA ASP A 606 -7.98 2.80 46.57
C ASP A 606 -9.14 1.79 46.61
N LEU A 607 -8.85 0.53 46.22
CA LEU A 607 -8.96 -0.68 47.08
C LEU A 607 -8.68 -2.01 46.33
N THR A 608 -8.09 -2.90 47.12
CA THR A 608 -7.44 -4.22 46.94
C THR A 608 -8.15 -5.40 46.23
N GLU A 609 -7.31 -6.41 45.91
CA GLU A 609 -7.40 -7.63 45.08
C GLU A 609 -8.46 -8.73 45.32
N ASP A 610 -9.45 -8.65 46.22
CA ASP A 610 -10.31 -9.82 46.50
C ASP A 610 -11.82 -9.53 46.46
N ALA A 611 -12.46 -9.69 45.29
CA ALA A 611 -13.87 -10.13 45.15
C ALA A 611 -14.35 -10.17 43.68
N PHE A 612 -14.30 -11.34 43.04
CA PHE A 612 -15.20 -11.64 41.90
C PHE A 612 -15.79 -13.05 42.05
N LYS A 613 -16.87 -13.14 42.84
CA LYS A 613 -17.84 -14.24 42.76
C LYS A 613 -19.16 -13.68 42.25
N TRP A 614 -19.52 -14.08 41.03
CA TRP A 614 -20.75 -13.71 40.35
C TRP A 614 -21.98 -14.34 41.03
N ARG A 615 -23.00 -13.54 41.38
CA ARG A 615 -24.35 -13.98 41.75
C ARG A 615 -25.37 -13.12 40.98
N CYS A 616 -26.24 -13.74 40.18
CA CYS A 616 -27.35 -13.05 39.50
C CYS A 616 -28.39 -12.56 40.51
N ALA A 617 -28.83 -11.31 40.37
CA ALA A 617 -29.93 -10.69 41.13
C ALA A 617 -31.31 -11.05 40.56
N CYS A 618 -31.52 -12.32 40.22
CA CYS A 618 -32.79 -12.86 39.74
C CYS A 618 -33.23 -13.96 40.71
N ALA A 619 -33.93 -13.58 41.78
CA ALA A 619 -34.35 -14.48 42.85
C ALA A 619 -35.63 -15.28 42.50
N GLU A 620 -35.67 -16.50 43.05
CA GLU A 620 -36.84 -17.35 43.34
C GLU A 620 -37.18 -18.58 42.47
N THR A 621 -36.41 -18.92 41.42
CA THR A 621 -36.40 -20.33 40.94
C THR A 621 -35.12 -20.67 40.19
N PRO A 622 -34.43 -21.79 40.50
CA PRO A 622 -33.20 -22.13 39.80
C PRO A 622 -33.53 -22.63 38.39
N CYS A 623 -33.23 -21.82 37.38
CA CYS A 623 -33.26 -22.23 35.99
C CYS A 623 -32.09 -23.18 35.73
N LYS A 624 -32.32 -24.47 35.94
CA LYS A 624 -31.42 -25.53 35.46
C LYS A 624 -31.51 -25.55 33.93
N ASN A 625 -30.36 -25.54 33.27
CA ASN A 625 -30.14 -25.63 31.82
C ASN A 625 -30.03 -24.28 31.10
N ARG A 626 -28.80 -23.75 31.00
CA ARG A 626 -28.30 -22.99 29.84
C ARG A 626 -26.78 -22.90 29.95
N GLU A 627 -26.12 -24.04 29.74
CA GLU A 627 -24.66 -24.13 29.59
C GLU A 627 -24.22 -24.15 28.12
N GLU A 628 -25.13 -24.00 27.15
CA GLU A 628 -24.79 -24.14 25.73
C GLU A 628 -25.18 -22.89 24.92
N GLU A 629 -24.30 -22.56 23.97
CA GLU A 629 -24.42 -21.54 22.91
C GLU A 629 -24.06 -20.08 23.25
N LYS A 630 -22.77 -19.83 23.54
CA LYS A 630 -22.17 -18.51 23.30
C LYS A 630 -21.67 -18.44 21.86
N SER A 631 -22.49 -17.90 20.95
CA SER A 631 -22.15 -17.60 19.55
C SER A 631 -20.81 -16.86 19.43
N HIS A 632 -19.92 -17.34 18.55
CA HIS A 632 -18.59 -16.77 18.28
C HIS A 632 -18.66 -15.29 17.84
N ILE A 633 -19.75 -14.84 17.21
CA ILE A 633 -19.97 -13.45 16.78
C ILE A 633 -19.87 -12.44 17.92
N SER A 634 -20.28 -12.80 19.14
CA SER A 634 -20.27 -11.91 20.31
C SER A 634 -18.87 -11.45 20.77
N ARG A 635 -17.79 -11.96 20.17
CA ARG A 635 -16.39 -11.77 20.63
C ARG A 635 -15.52 -10.90 19.72
N TYR A 636 -16.03 -10.42 18.59
CA TYR A 636 -15.27 -9.67 17.60
C TYR A 636 -15.76 -8.22 17.51
N PRO A 637 -14.87 -7.23 17.43
CA PRO A 637 -15.28 -5.84 17.26
C PRO A 637 -16.04 -5.71 15.94
N PHE A 638 -17.32 -5.39 16.07
CA PHE A 638 -18.23 -5.09 14.98
C PHE A 638 -17.70 -3.87 14.21
N ILE A 639 -17.57 -3.96 12.89
CA ILE A 639 -17.43 -2.76 12.05
C ILE A 639 -18.82 -2.50 11.46
N PRO A 640 -19.38 -1.28 11.64
CA PRO A 640 -20.77 -1.00 11.32
C PRO A 640 -21.10 -1.25 9.83
N THR A 641 -22.37 -1.59 9.60
CA THR A 641 -23.00 -1.63 8.26
C THR A 641 -22.76 -0.31 7.52
N LEU A 642 -22.34 -0.38 6.25
CA LEU A 642 -22.19 0.80 5.39
C LEU A 642 -23.43 0.96 4.51
N ARG A 643 -23.95 2.17 4.37
CA ARG A 643 -25.14 2.44 3.53
C ARG A 643 -24.72 3.07 2.21
N ALA A 644 -25.30 2.61 1.10
CA ALA A 644 -25.15 3.25 -0.19
C ALA A 644 -25.81 4.63 -0.13
N SER A 645 -25.00 5.67 -0.27
CA SER A 645 -25.45 7.07 -0.20
C SER A 645 -26.32 7.44 -1.40
N GLN A 646 -27.27 8.36 -1.22
CA GLN A 646 -27.87 9.05 -2.37
C GLN A 646 -26.92 10.16 -2.83
N ILE A 647 -26.36 10.03 -4.03
CA ILE A 647 -25.75 11.19 -4.69
C ILE A 647 -26.90 12.13 -5.05
N SER A 648 -27.11 13.21 -4.29
CA SER A 648 -28.08 14.23 -4.68
C SER A 648 -27.63 14.83 -6.00
N LYS A 649 -28.36 14.54 -7.08
CA LYS A 649 -28.30 15.36 -8.30
C LYS A 649 -29.13 16.59 -8.01
N ASP A 650 -28.55 17.78 -8.19
CA ASP A 650 -29.37 18.99 -8.18
C ASP A 650 -30.32 19.00 -9.39
N GLN A 651 -31.25 19.96 -9.39
CA GLN A 651 -32.23 20.19 -10.46
C GLN A 651 -31.61 20.46 -11.86
N HIS A 652 -30.28 20.53 -11.98
CA HIS A 652 -29.54 20.67 -13.24
C HIS A 652 -28.74 19.41 -13.62
N GLY A 653 -28.92 18.30 -12.90
CA GLY A 653 -28.26 17.03 -13.18
C GLY A 653 -26.79 16.96 -12.74
N LYS A 654 -26.33 17.92 -11.93
CA LYS A 654 -24.95 17.95 -11.42
C LYS A 654 -24.86 17.09 -10.15
N GLN A 655 -23.96 16.10 -10.16
CA GLN A 655 -23.62 15.31 -8.98
C GLN A 655 -22.86 16.20 -7.99
N HIS A 656 -23.37 16.36 -6.77
CA HIS A 656 -22.60 16.93 -5.67
C HIS A 656 -21.86 15.78 -4.96
N GLN A 657 -20.53 15.86 -4.88
CA GLN A 657 -19.76 14.99 -4.00
C GLN A 657 -20.16 15.30 -2.55
N VAL A 658 -20.34 14.28 -1.73
CA VAL A 658 -20.50 14.38 -0.25
C VAL A 658 -19.26 15.03 0.43
N SER A 659 -18.22 15.37 -0.35
CA SER A 659 -16.93 15.90 0.11
C SER A 659 -16.94 17.35 0.64
N GLN A 660 -18.08 18.06 0.66
CA GLN A 660 -18.11 19.44 1.19
C GLN A 660 -18.63 19.58 2.63
N VAL A 661 -19.22 18.55 3.23
CA VAL A 661 -19.84 18.68 4.58
C VAL A 661 -19.03 18.00 5.70
N LEU A 662 -18.04 17.16 5.37
CA LEU A 662 -17.15 16.52 6.35
C LEU A 662 -15.69 16.82 5.96
N GLY A 663 -15.15 17.94 6.45
CA GLY A 663 -13.74 18.27 6.29
C GLY A 663 -12.88 17.20 6.96
N ASP A 664 -11.87 16.70 6.23
CA ASP A 664 -10.67 15.94 6.61
C ASP A 664 -10.71 14.82 7.68
N GLU A 665 -11.85 14.56 8.32
CA GLU A 665 -12.02 13.62 9.43
C GLU A 665 -13.28 12.77 9.20
N LEU A 666 -13.18 11.76 8.32
CA LEU A 666 -14.11 10.62 8.27
C LEU A 666 -13.76 9.54 9.31
N ILE A 667 -12.91 9.89 10.28
CA ILE A 667 -12.48 9.04 11.38
C ILE A 667 -13.36 9.39 12.57
N ASP A 668 -14.31 8.51 12.88
CA ASP A 668 -14.94 8.51 14.19
C ASP A 668 -13.86 8.13 15.22
N VAL A 669 -13.29 9.16 15.84
CA VAL A 669 -12.27 9.07 16.90
C VAL A 669 -12.89 8.85 18.28
N GLN A 670 -14.22 8.81 18.42
CA GLN A 670 -14.86 8.73 19.74
C GLN A 670 -14.98 7.31 20.30
N THR A 671 -14.77 6.26 19.51
CA THR A 671 -14.52 4.93 20.07
C THR A 671 -13.05 4.82 20.47
N GLU A 672 -12.71 5.37 21.63
CA GLU A 672 -11.46 5.03 22.31
C GLU A 672 -11.30 3.50 22.32
N TYR A 673 -10.11 3.00 21.99
CA TYR A 673 -9.77 1.59 21.79
C TYR A 673 -9.86 0.70 23.06
N ALA A 674 -10.73 1.03 24.02
CA ALA A 674 -10.97 0.29 25.23
C ALA A 674 -12.21 -0.63 25.11
N LYS A 675 -12.03 -1.89 25.51
CA LYS A 675 -13.16 -2.78 25.86
C LYS A 675 -14.02 -2.09 26.93
N PRO A 676 -15.34 -1.97 26.77
CA PRO A 676 -16.21 -1.73 27.91
C PRO A 676 -16.44 -3.05 28.65
N GLU A 677 -16.09 -3.09 29.93
CA GLU A 677 -16.68 -4.06 30.87
C GLU A 677 -18.11 -3.60 31.14
N VAL A 678 -19.12 -4.41 30.83
CA VAL A 678 -20.52 -4.05 31.06
C VAL A 678 -21.14 -5.03 32.04
N ASP A 679 -21.60 -4.47 33.17
CA ASP A 679 -22.47 -5.09 34.15
C ASP A 679 -23.88 -5.20 33.61
N ALA A 680 -24.46 -6.40 33.68
CA ALA A 680 -25.72 -6.75 33.04
C ALA A 680 -26.85 -6.80 34.07
N SER A 681 -27.41 -5.64 34.40
CA SER A 681 -28.70 -5.56 35.08
C SER A 681 -29.60 -4.49 34.45
N ASN A 682 -30.68 -4.96 33.81
CA ASN A 682 -31.85 -4.24 33.31
C ASN A 682 -31.80 -3.73 31.85
N LEU A 683 -32.57 -4.39 30.98
CA LEU A 683 -32.75 -4.08 29.56
C LEU A 683 -34.24 -3.95 29.22
N VAL A 684 -34.61 -2.85 28.57
CA VAL A 684 -35.83 -2.65 27.77
C VAL A 684 -35.39 -1.93 26.48
N LEU A 685 -35.91 -2.34 25.30
CA LEU A 685 -35.44 -1.99 23.95
C LEU A 685 -36.40 -1.01 23.21
N ASP A 686 -35.85 -0.17 22.31
CA ASP A 686 -36.57 0.70 21.34
C ASP A 686 -35.92 0.65 19.92
N ASP A 687 -36.62 1.19 18.90
CA ASP A 687 -37.08 0.55 17.65
C ASP A 687 -36.36 0.87 16.30
N SER A 688 -35.03 1.13 16.21
CA SER A 688 -34.44 1.56 14.91
C SER A 688 -33.25 0.78 14.32
N ALA A 689 -32.96 -0.43 14.81
CA ALA A 689 -31.89 -1.26 14.24
C ALA A 689 -32.32 -2.74 14.11
N LEU A 690 -32.17 -3.28 12.90
CA LEU A 690 -32.36 -4.69 12.58
C LEU A 690 -31.24 -5.53 13.19
N TRP A 691 -31.34 -5.79 14.49
CA TRP A 691 -30.48 -6.75 15.18
C TRP A 691 -30.98 -8.16 14.91
N LEU A 692 -30.16 -8.96 14.21
CA LEU A 692 -30.35 -10.40 14.15
C LEU A 692 -29.80 -10.98 15.45
N GLU A 693 -30.57 -10.87 16.53
CA GLU A 693 -30.31 -11.67 17.72
C GLU A 693 -30.32 -13.16 17.32
N GLY A 694 -29.25 -13.87 17.67
CA GLY A 694 -29.31 -15.32 17.75
C GLY A 694 -28.94 -16.16 16.52
N ILE A 695 -28.21 -15.65 15.51
CA ILE A 695 -27.60 -16.55 14.51
C ILE A 695 -26.20 -16.98 15.01
N PRO A 696 -25.99 -18.25 15.41
CA PRO A 696 -24.66 -18.76 15.76
C PRO A 696 -23.82 -18.82 14.50
N PHE A 697 -22.69 -18.12 14.48
CA PHE A 697 -21.69 -18.28 13.42
C PHE A 697 -20.57 -19.16 13.96
N ASP A 698 -20.64 -20.45 13.62
CA ASP A 698 -19.60 -21.41 13.95
C ASP A 698 -18.46 -21.21 12.95
N GLY A 699 -17.44 -20.45 13.32
CA GLY A 699 -16.33 -20.08 12.45
C GLY A 699 -15.72 -21.26 11.67
N VAL A 700 -15.11 -20.96 10.51
CA VAL A 700 -14.41 -21.87 9.57
C VAL A 700 -14.51 -23.36 9.92
N GLN A 701 -15.60 -23.99 9.50
CA GLN A 701 -15.84 -25.42 9.72
C GLN A 701 -14.81 -26.28 9.00
N THR A 702 -14.18 -27.17 9.75
CA THR A 702 -13.27 -28.19 9.21
C THR A 702 -14.04 -29.46 8.85
N GLU A 703 -13.40 -30.38 8.12
CA GLU A 703 -13.99 -31.64 7.63
C GLU A 703 -14.71 -32.51 8.68
N ARG A 704 -14.47 -32.30 9.98
CA ARG A 704 -15.17 -33.01 11.05
C ARG A 704 -16.69 -32.79 11.06
N ASP A 705 -17.17 -31.69 10.47
CA ASP A 705 -18.58 -31.33 10.47
C ASP A 705 -19.35 -31.89 9.26
N LEU A 706 -18.67 -32.54 8.30
CA LEU A 706 -19.29 -33.18 7.13
C LEU A 706 -19.71 -34.64 7.38
N PHE A 707 -19.21 -35.27 8.44
CA PHE A 707 -19.41 -36.71 8.69
C PHE A 707 -20.26 -37.04 9.92
N LYS A 708 -20.83 -36.04 10.61
CA LYS A 708 -21.65 -36.28 11.81
C LYS A 708 -23.10 -36.68 11.54
N ASN A 709 -23.59 -36.61 10.30
CA ASN A 709 -24.99 -36.91 9.96
C ASN A 709 -25.14 -38.10 9.00
N CYS A 710 -24.28 -39.12 9.09
CA CYS A 710 -24.48 -40.38 8.36
C CYS A 710 -24.83 -41.59 9.24
N ASP A 711 -25.03 -41.41 10.55
CA ASP A 711 -25.62 -42.43 11.41
C ASP A 711 -26.72 -41.78 12.29
N ALA A 712 -27.90 -41.60 11.70
CA ALA A 712 -29.20 -41.46 12.38
C ALA A 712 -30.32 -41.78 11.38
#